data_AF-A0A7J9G6L2-F1
#
_entry.id   AF-A0A7J9G6L2-F1
#
_cell.length_a   1.000
_cell.length_b   1.000
_cell.length_c   1.000
_cell.angle_alpha   90.00
_cell.angle_beta   90.00
_cell.angle_gamma   90.00
#
_symmetry.space_group_name_H-M   'P 1'
#
loop_
_entity.id
_entity.type
_entity.pdbx_description
1 polymer ?
#
loop_
_entity_poly.entity_id
_entity_poly.type
_entity_poly.pdbx_seq_one_letter_code
_entity_poly.pdbx_strand_id
1 'polypeptide(L)'
;MTWQLYKNAYSLEQWLKLGRENCKLSSALMVEQLRFWKVCIQYGYCMSYFSNILPALYLWLNPPTIRKLVENNVLGEFASISVEAYLILESLARTLPNFYSHKVLSDGIAEGADDNVETWSWSHARPMVDLALKWISFKSRLIDSQDEIIGISIFHDKSSSPLLWVYSAVMHMLSRVLEKVIPEDAMGLQDDGHVPWLPDFVPKVGLEIIRNGFLSFTHVNTAEYGTNLAAGSFFIEQLCSLRKQSAFETSFASLCCLHGFFQVFIYINNLIQLAKTVVCNPSQACSLSQEENILSKGILVESLFELRCVFDIFSKLVASEWHLVQSVEIFGRGGPAPGVGLGWGASGGGFWSKSVLLAQTDAWLLSQLLDIFQTVSIEVLSLDDERTFTREIILSALGLCLISGPRDKVIVEKALDVMLQVPVLKYLDLCIQHFIQGNGRIKLYGWEYKEDDYMLFSEILASHFRNRWLSNKNKLKASSVDRTSRSNASLETIPEDLDTSMMSRDHNCTSLMMEWAHQRLPFPVHWFLSPISTLCDTKHAGLGRVSDIQNIVQDPGDIVEVSKAGMFFLLGLEALSTFLSADVVSPIRSVPVIWKLHSLSIILLIGMAVLEDEKTRDVYESLQELYGQLLDEIRSKGRSQTISNMSTSLTPETENKINVEFLRFQSEIHESYSTFIDTLVEQYAAVSFGDLTYGRQVAIYLHRCVEAPVRLAAWNALSNSHVLELLPPLQKCLGEAEGYLEPVEENEAILEAYVKSWVSGALDKAATRGSVAFTLVLHHLSSFVFISHKSDKPLLRNKLVKSLLRDYARKKQHEGMMLQFIEYTKPSSVTKAEKEEGLTMESSNVEGRLERLKEACEGNPSLLTLVDKLKSSCLKQ
;
A
#
# COMPACT_ATOMS: atom_id res chain seq x y z
N MET A 1 -15.16 -32.80 33.76
CA MET A 1 -14.40 -31.55 33.52
C MET A 1 -15.20 -30.26 33.72
N THR A 2 -16.54 -30.29 33.73
CA THR A 2 -17.40 -29.09 33.81
C THR A 2 -17.99 -28.81 35.20
N TRP A 3 -17.46 -29.44 36.27
CA TRP A 3 -18.04 -29.38 37.62
C TRP A 3 -18.21 -27.97 38.19
N GLN A 4 -17.37 -27.02 37.79
CA GLN A 4 -17.47 -25.63 38.27
C GLN A 4 -18.65 -24.89 37.61
N LEU A 5 -19.02 -25.23 36.36
CA LEU A 5 -20.22 -24.70 35.71
C LEU A 5 -21.52 -25.17 36.38
N TYR A 6 -21.52 -26.37 36.99
CA TYR A 6 -22.68 -26.90 37.72
C TYR A 6 -22.74 -26.46 39.19
N LYS A 7 -21.70 -25.80 39.71
CA LYS A 7 -21.71 -25.18 41.04
C LYS A 7 -22.43 -23.84 40.95
N ASN A 8 -23.75 -23.87 41.08
CA ASN A 8 -24.57 -22.66 41.09
C ASN A 8 -24.13 -21.69 42.20
N ALA A 9 -23.56 -20.54 41.83
CA ALA A 9 -23.65 -19.34 42.64
C ALA A 9 -25.01 -18.71 42.35
N TYR A 10 -25.97 -18.86 43.27
CA TYR A 10 -27.34 -18.37 43.04
C TYR A 10 -27.44 -16.84 43.10
N SER A 11 -26.42 -16.16 43.64
CA SER A 11 -26.36 -14.69 43.66
C SER A 11 -24.93 -14.15 43.67
N LEU A 12 -24.77 -12.91 43.21
CA LEU A 12 -23.52 -12.18 43.25
C LEU A 12 -22.93 -12.10 44.67
N GLU A 13 -23.78 -11.97 45.69
CA GLU A 13 -23.36 -11.86 47.10
C GLU A 13 -22.78 -13.16 47.65
N GLN A 14 -23.31 -14.31 47.21
CA GLN A 14 -22.74 -15.61 47.57
C GLN A 14 -21.37 -15.81 46.93
N TRP A 15 -21.19 -15.36 45.69
CA TRP A 15 -19.91 -15.42 45.02
C TRP A 15 -18.86 -14.53 45.70
N LEU A 16 -19.21 -13.28 46.02
CA LEU A 16 -18.32 -12.35 46.71
C LEU A 16 -17.90 -12.85 48.11
N LYS A 17 -18.76 -13.59 48.82
CA LYS A 17 -18.46 -14.21 50.12
C LYS A 17 -17.36 -15.27 50.07
N LEU A 18 -17.01 -15.80 48.89
CA LEU A 18 -15.91 -16.76 48.75
C LEU A 18 -14.54 -16.10 49.00
N GLY A 19 -14.45 -14.77 48.94
CA GLY A 19 -13.21 -14.02 49.06
C GLY A 19 -12.47 -13.91 47.74
N ARG A 20 -11.64 -12.86 47.61
CA ARG A 20 -10.99 -12.43 46.36
C ARG A 20 -10.21 -13.54 45.64
N GLU A 21 -9.34 -14.25 46.35
CA GLU A 21 -8.49 -15.28 45.73
C GLU A 21 -9.31 -16.49 45.25
N ASN A 22 -10.37 -16.85 45.96
CA ASN A 22 -11.28 -17.91 45.52
C ASN A 22 -12.13 -17.45 44.32
N CYS A 23 -12.53 -16.18 44.26
CA CYS A 23 -13.20 -15.59 43.10
C CYS A 23 -12.30 -15.63 41.86
N LYS A 24 -11.02 -15.30 42.02
CA LYS A 24 -10.00 -15.41 40.95
C LYS A 24 -9.80 -16.85 40.46
N LEU A 25 -9.59 -17.78 41.38
CA LEU A 25 -9.37 -19.18 41.01
C LEU A 25 -10.61 -19.79 40.36
N SER A 26 -11.80 -19.55 40.92
CA SER A 26 -13.06 -20.04 40.36
C SER A 26 -13.36 -19.44 39.00
N SER A 27 -13.15 -18.13 38.81
CA SER A 27 -13.34 -17.46 37.52
C SER A 27 -12.38 -17.97 36.46
N ALA A 28 -11.08 -18.10 36.75
CA ALA A 28 -10.10 -18.64 35.81
C ALA A 28 -10.46 -20.06 35.35
N LEU A 29 -10.85 -20.94 36.29
CA LEU A 29 -11.29 -22.30 35.95
C LEU A 29 -12.57 -22.31 35.12
N MET A 30 -13.51 -21.40 35.40
CA MET A 30 -14.76 -21.32 34.65
C MET A 30 -14.54 -20.76 33.25
N VAL A 31 -13.70 -19.75 33.09
CA VAL A 31 -13.26 -19.21 31.80
C VAL A 31 -12.66 -20.31 30.92
N GLU A 32 -11.74 -21.13 31.44
CA GLU A 32 -11.16 -22.23 30.66
C GLU A 32 -12.20 -23.32 30.29
N GLN A 33 -13.17 -23.59 31.17
CA GLN A 33 -14.28 -24.51 30.85
C GLN A 33 -15.19 -23.95 29.76
N LEU A 34 -15.50 -22.64 29.80
CA LEU A 34 -16.29 -21.97 28.78
C LEU A 34 -15.55 -21.92 27.44
N ARG A 35 -14.25 -21.64 27.42
CA ARG A 35 -13.40 -21.70 26.23
C ARG A 35 -13.38 -23.08 25.59
N PHE A 36 -13.20 -24.12 26.41
CA PHE A 36 -13.27 -25.49 25.92
C PHE A 36 -14.64 -25.81 25.31
N TRP A 37 -15.73 -25.42 25.97
CA TRP A 37 -17.07 -25.64 25.45
C TRP A 37 -17.34 -24.87 24.16
N LYS A 38 -16.87 -23.63 24.05
CA LYS A 38 -16.91 -22.83 22.81
C LYS A 38 -16.27 -23.58 21.65
N VAL A 39 -15.08 -24.16 21.85
CA VAL A 39 -14.42 -24.98 20.84
C VAL A 39 -15.26 -26.21 20.50
N CYS A 40 -15.82 -26.91 21.49
CA CYS A 40 -16.72 -28.05 21.23
C CYS A 40 -17.92 -27.67 20.36
N ILE A 41 -18.57 -26.53 20.64
CA ILE A 41 -19.71 -26.02 19.87
C ILE A 41 -19.30 -25.71 18.43
N GLN A 42 -18.12 -25.12 18.22
CA GLN A 42 -17.60 -24.82 16.87
C GLN A 42 -17.40 -26.09 16.02
N TYR A 43 -17.12 -27.24 16.65
CA TYR A 43 -17.05 -28.54 15.98
C TYR A 43 -18.38 -29.32 15.99
N GLY A 44 -19.49 -28.70 16.40
CA GLY A 44 -20.83 -29.30 16.41
C GLY A 44 -21.13 -30.21 17.59
N TYR A 45 -20.28 -30.25 18.62
CA TYR A 45 -20.47 -31.07 19.81
C TYR A 45 -21.13 -30.28 20.95
N CYS A 46 -21.81 -30.99 21.85
CA CYS A 46 -22.32 -30.47 23.11
C CYS A 46 -23.37 -29.34 23.02
N MET A 47 -24.08 -29.21 21.91
CA MET A 47 -25.15 -28.20 21.75
C MET A 47 -26.40 -28.51 22.58
N SER A 48 -26.76 -29.80 22.72
CA SER A 48 -27.93 -30.26 23.47
C SER A 48 -27.83 -30.07 24.99
N TYR A 49 -26.64 -29.79 25.52
CA TYR A 49 -26.44 -29.55 26.96
C TYR A 49 -26.68 -28.09 27.38
N PHE A 50 -26.97 -27.20 26.43
CA PHE A 50 -27.10 -25.77 26.72
C PHE A 50 -28.27 -25.47 27.67
N SER A 51 -29.44 -26.09 27.46
CA SER A 51 -30.62 -25.95 28.31
C SER A 51 -30.31 -26.20 29.79
N ASN A 52 -29.49 -27.22 30.07
CA ASN A 52 -29.07 -27.63 31.41
C ASN A 52 -28.09 -26.65 32.07
N ILE A 53 -27.30 -25.92 31.28
CA ILE A 53 -26.24 -25.01 31.76
C ILE A 53 -26.72 -23.55 31.80
N LEU A 54 -27.78 -23.22 31.07
CA LEU A 54 -28.34 -21.86 30.99
C LEU A 54 -28.63 -21.22 32.37
N PRO A 55 -29.24 -21.91 33.36
CA PRO A 55 -29.49 -21.32 34.68
C PRO A 55 -28.19 -20.90 35.38
N ALA A 56 -27.11 -21.64 35.18
CA ALA A 56 -25.80 -21.33 35.77
C ALA A 56 -25.11 -20.14 35.07
N LEU A 57 -25.43 -19.89 33.79
CA LEU A 57 -24.94 -18.74 33.04
C LEU A 57 -25.70 -17.44 33.32
N TYR A 58 -26.96 -17.53 33.77
CA TYR A 58 -27.85 -16.39 33.90
C TYR A 58 -27.30 -15.27 34.81
N LEU A 59 -26.57 -15.61 35.87
CA LEU A 59 -25.90 -14.63 36.73
C LEU A 59 -24.90 -13.75 35.96
N TRP A 60 -24.13 -14.37 35.06
CA TRP A 60 -23.05 -13.75 34.31
C TRP A 60 -23.54 -13.05 33.05
N LEU A 61 -24.70 -13.46 32.53
CA LEU A 61 -25.33 -12.81 31.39
C LEU A 61 -26.09 -11.53 31.78
N ASN A 62 -26.43 -11.32 33.05
CA ASN A 62 -27.08 -10.08 33.50
C ASN A 62 -26.06 -9.02 33.94
N PRO A 63 -26.35 -7.72 33.69
CA PRO A 63 -25.49 -6.63 34.17
C PRO A 63 -25.42 -6.59 35.70
N PRO A 64 -24.21 -6.53 36.30
CA PRO A 64 -24.02 -6.58 37.74
C PRO A 64 -24.13 -5.20 38.40
N THR A 65 -24.15 -5.16 39.73
CA THR A 65 -23.91 -3.93 40.49
C THR A 65 -22.41 -3.60 40.52
N ILE A 66 -21.93 -2.76 39.59
CA ILE A 66 -20.49 -2.43 39.43
C ILE A 66 -19.83 -2.01 40.75
N ARG A 67 -20.48 -1.14 41.54
CA ARG A 67 -19.91 -0.63 42.79
C ARG A 67 -19.44 -1.76 43.73
N LYS A 68 -20.26 -2.81 43.90
CA LYS A 68 -19.93 -3.97 44.74
C LYS A 68 -18.72 -4.76 44.18
N LEU A 69 -18.57 -4.85 42.86
CA LEU A 69 -17.45 -5.56 42.22
C LEU A 69 -16.13 -4.79 42.35
N VAL A 70 -16.18 -3.46 42.22
CA VAL A 70 -15.02 -2.58 42.37
C VAL A 70 -14.55 -2.56 43.82
N GLU A 71 -15.46 -2.42 44.79
CA GLU A 71 -15.15 -2.48 46.22
C GLU A 71 -14.43 -3.78 46.62
N ASN A 72 -14.78 -4.90 46.00
CA ASN A 72 -14.17 -6.20 46.27
C ASN A 72 -12.98 -6.53 45.35
N ASN A 73 -12.64 -5.64 44.40
CA ASN A 73 -11.57 -5.80 43.41
C ASN A 73 -11.65 -7.14 42.65
N VAL A 74 -12.85 -7.45 42.15
CA VAL A 74 -13.17 -8.67 41.37
C VAL A 74 -13.92 -8.38 40.05
N LEU A 75 -13.88 -7.13 39.58
CA LEU A 75 -14.55 -6.70 38.35
C LEU A 75 -14.00 -7.43 37.11
N GLY A 76 -12.68 -7.60 37.03
CA GLY A 76 -12.03 -8.26 35.90
C GLY A 76 -12.43 -9.73 35.78
N GLU A 77 -12.58 -10.40 36.92
CA GLU A 77 -12.96 -11.80 37.07
C GLU A 77 -14.42 -12.01 36.65
N PHE A 78 -15.34 -11.15 37.12
CA PHE A 78 -16.74 -11.19 36.70
C PHE A 78 -16.89 -10.91 35.20
N ALA A 79 -16.19 -9.88 34.70
CA ALA A 79 -16.21 -9.52 33.30
C ALA A 79 -15.65 -10.64 32.41
N SER A 80 -14.53 -11.27 32.78
CA SER A 80 -13.93 -12.38 32.02
C SER A 80 -14.89 -13.55 31.85
N ILE A 81 -15.64 -13.90 32.91
CA ILE A 81 -16.69 -14.92 32.81
C ILE A 81 -17.79 -14.47 31.87
N SER A 82 -18.28 -13.24 32.03
CA SER A 82 -19.40 -12.69 31.26
C SER A 82 -19.05 -12.63 29.76
N VAL A 83 -17.81 -12.23 29.44
CA VAL A 83 -17.26 -12.25 28.08
C VAL A 83 -17.35 -13.64 27.48
N GLU A 84 -16.79 -14.65 28.14
CA GLU A 84 -16.77 -16.02 27.60
C GLU A 84 -18.18 -16.62 27.51
N ALA A 85 -19.09 -16.25 28.43
CA ALA A 85 -20.50 -16.65 28.36
C ALA A 85 -21.18 -16.08 27.09
N TYR A 86 -20.98 -14.80 26.78
CA TYR A 86 -21.49 -14.20 25.54
C TYR A 86 -20.79 -14.74 24.29
N LEU A 87 -19.50 -15.09 24.34
CA LEU A 87 -18.79 -15.74 23.22
C LEU A 87 -19.29 -17.17 22.94
N ILE A 88 -19.77 -17.89 23.96
CA ILE A 88 -20.50 -19.15 23.76
C ILE A 88 -21.84 -18.88 23.09
N LEU A 89 -22.60 -17.89 23.55
CA LEU A 89 -23.86 -17.50 22.92
C LEU A 89 -23.67 -17.08 21.47
N GLU A 90 -22.60 -16.36 21.14
CA GLU A 90 -22.22 -16.02 19.78
C GLU A 90 -21.96 -17.30 18.95
N SER A 91 -21.21 -18.25 19.51
CA SER A 91 -20.88 -19.51 18.82
C SER A 91 -22.12 -20.38 18.59
N LEU A 92 -23.07 -20.37 19.52
CA LEU A 92 -24.38 -21.00 19.38
C LEU A 92 -25.28 -20.24 18.39
N ALA A 93 -25.21 -18.91 18.35
CA ALA A 93 -25.96 -18.13 17.36
C ALA A 93 -25.55 -18.50 15.93
N ARG A 94 -24.29 -18.88 15.69
CA ARG A 94 -23.83 -19.36 14.37
C ARG A 94 -24.48 -20.68 13.94
N THR A 95 -24.85 -21.53 14.91
CA THR A 95 -25.55 -22.80 14.64
C THR A 95 -27.06 -22.63 14.58
N LEU A 96 -27.59 -21.42 14.79
CA LEU A 96 -29.00 -21.17 14.60
C LEU A 96 -29.39 -21.39 13.13
N PRO A 97 -30.52 -22.08 12.90
CA PRO A 97 -31.16 -22.16 11.59
C PRO A 97 -31.71 -20.78 11.19
N ASN A 98 -31.76 -20.52 9.89
CA ASN A 98 -32.33 -19.27 9.35
C ASN A 98 -33.73 -19.03 9.95
N PHE A 99 -34.01 -17.79 10.36
CA PHE A 99 -35.28 -17.46 11.03
C PHE A 99 -36.51 -17.86 10.20
N TYR A 100 -36.43 -17.75 8.87
CA TYR A 100 -37.56 -18.00 7.98
C TYR A 100 -37.66 -19.47 7.52
N SER A 101 -36.60 -20.28 7.61
CA SER A 101 -36.62 -21.68 7.15
C SER A 101 -37.48 -22.59 8.03
N HIS A 102 -37.57 -22.29 9.33
CA HIS A 102 -38.37 -23.08 10.27
C HIS A 102 -39.88 -23.04 10.05
N LYS A 103 -40.39 -21.94 9.49
CA LYS A 103 -41.84 -21.82 9.22
C LYS A 103 -42.26 -22.51 7.92
N VAL A 104 -41.37 -22.59 6.93
CA VAL A 104 -41.65 -23.27 5.65
C VAL A 104 -41.72 -24.80 5.84
N LEU A 105 -40.96 -25.35 6.77
CA LEU A 105 -41.00 -26.79 7.11
C LEU A 105 -42.13 -27.17 8.09
N SER A 106 -42.59 -26.24 8.94
CA SER A 106 -43.70 -26.53 9.87
C SER A 106 -45.04 -26.70 9.17
N ASP A 107 -45.19 -26.21 7.92
CA ASP A 107 -46.41 -26.36 7.13
C ASP A 107 -46.44 -27.67 6.31
N GLY A 108 -45.41 -28.51 6.39
CA GLY A 108 -45.40 -29.81 5.73
C GLY A 108 -44.33 -30.77 6.24
N ILE A 109 -44.59 -31.50 7.33
CA ILE A 109 -44.17 -32.89 7.55
C ILE A 109 -44.99 -33.50 8.70
N ALA A 110 -45.36 -34.77 8.51
CA ALA A 110 -46.18 -35.62 9.35
C ALA A 110 -45.54 -35.96 10.72
N GLU A 111 -46.42 -36.22 11.68
CA GLU A 111 -46.14 -36.83 12.99
C GLU A 111 -45.26 -38.09 12.84
N GLY A 112 -44.03 -38.04 13.36
CA GLY A 112 -43.20 -39.23 13.52
C GLY A 112 -41.70 -39.03 13.28
N ALA A 113 -41.01 -38.30 14.15
CA ALA A 113 -39.56 -38.42 14.34
C ALA A 113 -39.17 -38.05 15.78
N ASP A 114 -38.53 -39.01 16.45
CA ASP A 114 -37.95 -39.04 17.80
C ASP A 114 -37.82 -37.71 18.59
N ASP A 115 -38.63 -37.57 19.64
CA ASP A 115 -38.87 -36.36 20.46
C ASP A 115 -37.73 -35.95 21.43
N ASN A 116 -36.51 -36.49 21.34
CA ASN A 116 -35.53 -36.39 22.44
C ASN A 116 -34.17 -35.74 22.14
N VAL A 117 -34.03 -35.00 21.04
CA VAL A 117 -32.83 -34.17 20.82
C VAL A 117 -33.21 -32.69 20.98
N GLU A 118 -33.14 -32.18 22.22
CA GLU A 118 -33.26 -30.74 22.52
C GLU A 118 -32.26 -29.96 21.67
N THR A 119 -32.74 -29.46 20.54
CA THR A 119 -31.95 -28.74 19.55
C THR A 119 -32.08 -27.25 19.82
N TRP A 120 -30.94 -26.57 19.89
CA TRP A 120 -30.85 -25.12 20.04
C TRP A 120 -31.75 -24.41 19.01
N SER A 121 -32.68 -23.58 19.50
CA SER A 121 -33.78 -23.04 18.69
C SER A 121 -34.12 -21.59 19.05
N TRP A 122 -34.90 -20.91 18.19
CA TRP A 122 -35.26 -19.50 18.36
C TRP A 122 -36.03 -19.17 19.66
N SER A 123 -36.67 -20.16 20.29
CA SER A 123 -37.30 -20.00 21.62
C SER A 123 -36.26 -19.74 22.73
N HIS A 124 -35.07 -20.31 22.60
CA HIS A 124 -33.96 -20.13 23.54
C HIS A 124 -33.14 -18.87 23.22
N ALA A 125 -33.04 -18.50 21.94
CA ALA A 125 -32.28 -17.33 21.50
C ALA A 125 -32.96 -16.00 21.93
N ARG A 126 -34.29 -15.90 21.89
CA ARG A 126 -35.03 -14.67 22.23
C ARG A 126 -34.73 -14.16 23.66
N PRO A 127 -34.81 -14.97 24.72
CA PRO A 127 -34.42 -14.54 26.06
C PRO A 127 -32.97 -14.06 26.17
N MET A 128 -32.05 -14.58 25.34
CA MET A 128 -30.65 -14.15 25.33
C MET A 128 -30.50 -12.74 24.71
N VAL A 129 -31.30 -12.43 23.68
CA VAL A 129 -31.40 -11.07 23.13
C VAL A 129 -31.93 -10.11 24.20
N ASP A 130 -32.95 -10.50 24.97
CA ASP A 130 -33.47 -9.66 26.06
C ASP A 130 -32.42 -9.40 27.16
N LEU A 131 -31.56 -10.37 27.46
CA LEU A 131 -30.43 -10.18 28.39
C LEU A 131 -29.37 -9.23 27.82
N ALA A 132 -29.06 -9.35 26.54
CA ALA A 132 -28.15 -8.44 25.84
C ALA A 132 -28.70 -7.00 25.81
N LEU A 133 -30.01 -6.83 25.60
CA LEU A 133 -30.68 -5.52 25.66
C LEU A 133 -30.53 -4.85 27.04
N LYS A 134 -30.55 -5.63 28.13
CA LYS A 134 -30.27 -5.09 29.47
C LYS A 134 -28.87 -4.51 29.57
N TRP A 135 -27.86 -5.13 28.95
CA TRP A 135 -26.51 -4.56 28.89
C TRP A 135 -26.45 -3.26 28.08
N ILE A 136 -27.18 -3.17 26.97
CA ILE A 136 -27.26 -1.94 26.16
C ILE A 136 -27.87 -0.81 27.00
N SER A 137 -28.99 -1.08 27.68
CA SER A 137 -29.67 -0.12 28.57
C SER A 137 -28.83 0.31 29.78
N PHE A 138 -27.93 -0.56 30.23
CA PHE A 138 -27.10 -0.34 31.42
C PHE A 138 -26.05 0.76 31.23
N LYS A 139 -25.69 1.06 29.98
CA LYS A 139 -24.72 2.11 29.64
C LYS A 139 -25.17 3.50 30.08
N SER A 140 -26.45 3.86 29.93
CA SER A 140 -26.97 5.17 30.36
C SER A 140 -26.52 5.52 31.78
N ARG A 141 -26.61 4.55 32.70
CA ARG A 141 -26.19 4.71 34.11
C ARG A 141 -24.68 4.83 34.32
N LEU A 142 -23.86 4.33 33.42
CA LEU A 142 -22.40 4.42 33.48
C LEU A 142 -21.90 5.81 33.05
N ILE A 143 -22.58 6.44 32.09
CA ILE A 143 -22.28 7.80 31.62
C ILE A 143 -22.88 8.83 32.59
N ASP A 144 -24.14 8.68 33.01
CA ASP A 144 -24.79 9.59 33.96
C ASP A 144 -24.08 9.61 35.34
N SER A 145 -23.45 8.50 35.73
CA SER A 145 -22.65 8.43 36.98
C SER A 145 -21.33 9.22 36.92
N GLN A 146 -20.93 9.73 35.75
CA GLN A 146 -19.76 10.61 35.64
C GLN A 146 -20.04 12.03 36.17
N ASP A 147 -21.30 12.49 36.13
CA ASP A 147 -21.66 13.85 36.53
C ASP A 147 -21.93 14.00 38.04
N GLU A 148 -22.32 12.92 38.75
CA GLU A 148 -22.58 12.97 40.20
C GLU A 148 -21.36 12.60 41.08
N ILE A 149 -20.26 12.09 40.52
CA ILE A 149 -19.12 11.58 41.30
C ILE A 149 -17.80 12.15 40.78
N ILE A 150 -17.49 13.39 41.19
CA ILE A 150 -16.21 14.10 40.98
C ILE A 150 -14.97 13.35 41.58
N GLY A 151 -15.13 12.14 42.12
CA GLY A 151 -14.06 11.42 42.83
C GLY A 151 -13.58 10.08 42.26
N ILE A 152 -14.28 9.47 41.29
CA ILE A 152 -13.89 8.14 40.77
C ILE A 152 -14.05 8.12 39.25
N SER A 153 -13.02 8.58 38.55
CA SER A 153 -12.92 8.53 37.09
C SER A 153 -12.72 7.09 36.61
N ILE A 154 -13.80 6.29 36.54
CA ILE A 154 -13.77 4.88 36.11
C ILE A 154 -13.23 4.73 34.66
N PHE A 155 -13.28 5.80 33.86
CA PHE A 155 -12.82 5.80 32.47
C PHE A 155 -11.40 6.39 32.24
N HIS A 156 -10.72 6.92 33.26
CA HIS A 156 -9.39 7.54 33.07
C HIS A 156 -8.19 6.69 33.50
N ASP A 157 -8.35 5.54 34.19
CA ASP A 157 -7.17 4.72 34.48
C ASP A 157 -7.47 3.22 34.72
N LYS A 158 -6.70 2.36 34.00
CA LYS A 158 -6.47 0.89 34.10
C LYS A 158 -7.64 -0.10 34.30
N SER A 159 -8.87 0.32 34.58
CA SER A 159 -9.97 -0.57 35.03
C SER A 159 -11.18 -0.67 34.09
N SER A 160 -11.17 0.00 32.93
CA SER A 160 -12.28 0.03 31.97
C SER A 160 -12.27 -1.12 30.95
N SER A 161 -11.09 -1.69 30.64
CA SER A 161 -10.92 -2.78 29.66
C SER A 161 -11.87 -3.97 29.87
N PRO A 162 -12.10 -4.46 31.10
CA PRO A 162 -12.93 -5.63 31.31
C PRO A 162 -14.39 -5.42 30.89
N LEU A 163 -14.97 -4.24 31.15
CA LEU A 163 -16.35 -3.94 30.76
C LEU A 163 -16.48 -3.74 29.25
N LEU A 164 -15.48 -3.13 28.61
CA LEU A 164 -15.43 -3.01 27.15
C LEU A 164 -15.45 -4.39 26.49
N TRP A 165 -14.67 -5.35 26.99
CA TRP A 165 -14.72 -6.73 26.47
C TRP A 165 -16.12 -7.34 26.57
N VAL A 166 -16.87 -7.07 27.65
CA VAL A 166 -18.27 -7.55 27.78
C VAL A 166 -19.16 -6.89 26.72
N TYR A 167 -19.11 -5.56 26.57
CA TYR A 167 -19.89 -4.87 25.53
C TYR A 167 -19.56 -5.39 24.13
N SER A 168 -18.28 -5.60 23.82
CA SER A 168 -17.84 -6.23 22.59
C SER A 168 -18.51 -7.60 22.40
N ALA A 169 -18.41 -8.51 23.39
CA ALA A 169 -18.99 -9.84 23.29
C ALA A 169 -20.52 -9.83 23.12
N VAL A 170 -21.21 -8.90 23.79
CA VAL A 170 -22.66 -8.68 23.63
C VAL A 170 -22.99 -8.26 22.20
N MET A 171 -22.25 -7.29 21.64
CA MET A 171 -22.49 -6.79 20.29
C MET A 171 -22.19 -7.84 19.21
N HIS A 172 -21.11 -8.62 19.36
CA HIS A 172 -20.80 -9.72 18.44
C HIS A 172 -21.85 -10.85 18.51
N MET A 173 -22.36 -11.17 19.70
CA MET A 173 -23.48 -12.12 19.84
C MET A 173 -24.73 -11.61 19.11
N LEU A 174 -25.10 -10.35 19.32
CA LEU A 174 -26.24 -9.73 18.64
C LEU A 174 -26.05 -9.69 17.12
N SER A 175 -24.85 -9.38 16.63
CA SER A 175 -24.57 -9.34 15.19
C SER A 175 -24.79 -10.72 14.55
N ARG A 176 -24.36 -11.81 15.19
CA ARG A 176 -24.61 -13.19 14.72
C ARG A 176 -26.07 -13.60 14.77
N VAL A 177 -26.82 -13.15 15.78
CA VAL A 177 -28.27 -13.40 15.84
C VAL A 177 -28.97 -12.67 14.68
N LEU A 178 -28.62 -11.41 14.42
CA LEU A 178 -29.19 -10.62 13.33
C LEU A 178 -28.84 -11.16 11.94
N GLU A 179 -27.60 -11.63 11.75
CA GLU A 179 -27.14 -12.30 10.52
C GLU A 179 -28.06 -13.47 10.14
N LYS A 180 -28.48 -14.29 11.11
CA LYS A 180 -29.39 -15.43 10.90
C LYS A 180 -30.84 -15.07 10.62
N VAL A 181 -31.20 -13.79 10.74
CA VAL A 181 -32.52 -13.28 10.33
C VAL A 181 -32.51 -12.91 8.85
N ILE A 182 -31.36 -12.72 8.21
CA ILE A 182 -31.28 -12.36 6.80
C ILE A 182 -31.65 -13.59 5.94
N PRO A 183 -32.58 -13.49 4.97
CA PRO A 183 -32.94 -14.61 4.09
C PRO A 183 -31.75 -15.06 3.22
N GLU A 184 -31.52 -16.38 3.11
CA GLU A 184 -30.38 -16.95 2.38
C GLU A 184 -30.50 -16.88 0.84
N ASP A 185 -31.70 -16.67 0.28
CA ASP A 185 -31.96 -16.65 -1.17
C ASP A 185 -32.50 -15.30 -1.67
N ALA A 186 -31.65 -14.29 -1.85
CA ALA A 186 -32.04 -13.07 -2.59
C ALA A 186 -32.11 -13.28 -4.13
N MET A 187 -31.64 -14.44 -4.64
CA MET A 187 -31.52 -14.73 -6.09
C MET A 187 -32.40 -15.90 -6.58
N GLY A 188 -33.03 -16.67 -5.68
CA GLY A 188 -33.88 -17.82 -6.04
C GLY A 188 -35.39 -17.60 -5.91
N LEU A 189 -35.81 -16.48 -5.32
CA LEU A 189 -37.22 -16.18 -5.01
C LEU A 189 -37.88 -15.25 -6.06
N GLN A 190 -37.62 -15.49 -7.35
CA GLN A 190 -38.31 -14.75 -8.43
C GLN A 190 -39.69 -15.33 -8.79
N ASP A 191 -40.05 -16.53 -8.33
CA ASP A 191 -41.40 -17.08 -8.49
C ASP A 191 -41.96 -17.48 -7.10
N ASP A 192 -42.83 -16.62 -6.55
CA ASP A 192 -43.76 -16.87 -5.42
C ASP A 192 -43.21 -17.18 -4.00
N GLY A 193 -42.31 -16.35 -3.44
CA GLY A 193 -42.04 -16.42 -1.99
C GLY A 193 -41.79 -15.07 -1.32
N HIS A 194 -42.85 -14.51 -0.76
CA HIS A 194 -42.84 -13.33 0.11
C HIS A 194 -41.91 -13.50 1.32
N VAL A 195 -40.99 -12.55 1.55
CA VAL A 195 -40.22 -12.47 2.81
C VAL A 195 -41.15 -11.95 3.93
N PRO A 196 -41.45 -12.73 4.98
CA PRO A 196 -42.59 -12.45 5.85
C PRO A 196 -42.17 -11.71 7.13
N TRP A 197 -42.59 -10.45 7.33
CA TRP A 197 -42.53 -9.65 8.59
C TRP A 197 -41.20 -9.62 9.38
N LEU A 198 -40.75 -8.42 9.76
CA LEU A 198 -39.56 -8.26 10.60
C LEU A 198 -39.82 -8.75 12.05
N PRO A 199 -38.94 -9.58 12.67
CA PRO A 199 -39.13 -10.01 14.06
C PRO A 199 -39.07 -8.83 15.05
N ASP A 200 -39.98 -8.79 16.03
CA ASP A 200 -40.12 -7.68 16.99
C ASP A 200 -38.83 -7.28 17.74
N PHE A 201 -37.88 -8.20 17.90
CA PHE A 201 -36.64 -7.91 18.61
C PHE A 201 -35.66 -7.08 17.77
N VAL A 202 -35.73 -7.13 16.43
CA VAL A 202 -34.84 -6.34 15.55
C VAL A 202 -35.05 -4.84 15.74
N PRO A 203 -36.28 -4.28 15.62
CA PRO A 203 -36.50 -2.87 15.86
C PRO A 203 -36.28 -2.51 17.34
N LYS A 204 -36.53 -3.43 18.30
CA LYS A 204 -36.22 -3.19 19.72
C LYS A 204 -34.72 -2.96 19.96
N VAL A 205 -33.85 -3.77 19.34
CA VAL A 205 -32.39 -3.59 19.43
C VAL A 205 -31.99 -2.23 18.82
N GLY A 206 -32.51 -1.88 17.65
CA GLY A 206 -32.25 -0.59 17.02
C GLY A 206 -32.69 0.61 17.88
N LEU A 207 -33.90 0.56 18.43
CA LEU A 207 -34.42 1.61 19.30
C LEU A 207 -33.61 1.75 20.60
N GLU A 208 -33.19 0.64 21.20
CA GLU A 208 -32.39 0.68 22.44
C GLU A 208 -31.01 1.30 22.19
N ILE A 209 -30.39 1.04 21.03
CA ILE A 209 -29.15 1.69 20.61
C ILE A 209 -29.35 3.21 20.45
N ILE A 210 -30.45 3.63 19.82
CA ILE A 210 -30.73 5.05 19.62
C ILE A 210 -30.98 5.76 20.96
N ARG A 211 -31.81 5.16 21.83
CA ARG A 211 -32.20 5.73 23.14
C ARG A 211 -31.03 5.87 24.12
N ASN A 212 -30.03 4.99 24.04
CA ASN A 212 -28.87 5.01 24.94
C ASN A 212 -27.69 5.83 24.41
N GLY A 213 -27.91 6.74 23.44
CA GLY A 213 -26.93 7.74 23.01
C GLY A 213 -25.61 7.12 22.57
N PHE A 214 -25.64 6.03 21.80
CA PHE A 214 -24.43 5.49 21.20
C PHE A 214 -23.89 6.39 20.08
N LEU A 215 -24.80 7.07 19.37
CA LEU A 215 -24.57 8.07 18.33
C LEU A 215 -25.43 9.31 18.67
N SER A 216 -25.08 10.48 18.12
CA SER A 216 -25.77 11.74 18.44
C SER A 216 -26.93 12.04 17.50
N PHE A 217 -26.91 11.52 16.26
CA PHE A 217 -27.93 11.71 15.21
C PHE A 217 -28.29 13.20 14.98
N THR A 218 -27.34 14.08 15.26
CA THR A 218 -27.51 15.53 15.22
C THR A 218 -27.09 16.06 13.85
N HIS A 219 -28.07 16.38 13.00
CA HIS A 219 -27.84 17.22 11.82
C HIS A 219 -27.53 18.66 12.27
N VAL A 220 -26.27 19.09 12.21
CA VAL A 220 -25.93 20.50 12.50
C VAL A 220 -25.35 21.17 11.26
N ASN A 221 -26.07 22.18 10.77
CA ASN A 221 -25.64 23.14 9.76
C ASN A 221 -24.30 23.77 10.16
N THR A 222 -23.36 23.75 9.23
CA THR A 222 -21.94 24.11 9.34
C THR A 222 -21.62 25.59 9.61
N ALA A 223 -22.55 26.38 10.17
CA ALA A 223 -22.37 27.84 10.21
C ALA A 223 -21.71 28.40 11.48
N GLU A 224 -21.77 27.74 12.64
CA GLU A 224 -21.24 28.37 13.88
C GLU A 224 -20.73 27.34 14.88
N TYR A 225 -19.45 26.95 14.81
CA TYR A 225 -18.73 26.52 16.01
C TYR A 225 -17.25 26.90 15.93
N GLY A 226 -16.90 27.94 16.70
CA GLY A 226 -15.55 28.19 17.17
C GLY A 226 -15.28 27.43 18.47
N THR A 227 -14.19 26.67 18.50
CA THR A 227 -13.31 26.37 19.65
C THR A 227 -13.90 26.14 21.05
N ASN A 228 -15.10 25.59 21.22
CA ASN A 228 -15.60 25.09 22.51
C ASN A 228 -16.38 23.78 22.36
N LEU A 229 -15.65 22.66 22.20
CA LEU A 229 -16.14 21.28 22.25
C LEU A 229 -16.40 20.86 23.71
N ALA A 230 -17.46 21.40 24.33
CA ALA A 230 -17.87 21.03 25.68
C ALA A 230 -19.41 20.96 25.79
N ALA A 231 -20.00 19.90 25.24
CA ALA A 231 -21.34 19.41 25.60
C ALA A 231 -21.56 17.98 25.07
N GLY A 232 -21.26 16.96 25.90
CA GLY A 232 -21.68 15.56 25.74
C GLY A 232 -20.90 14.69 24.73
N SER A 233 -19.75 14.10 25.12
CA SER A 233 -19.08 13.10 24.29
C SER A 233 -19.90 11.79 24.26
N PHE A 234 -20.28 11.33 23.07
CA PHE A 234 -21.01 10.07 22.88
C PHE A 234 -20.04 8.86 22.87
N PHE A 235 -20.59 7.65 23.00
CA PHE A 235 -19.78 6.47 23.32
C PHE A 235 -18.83 6.04 22.20
N ILE A 236 -19.24 6.14 20.94
CA ILE A 236 -18.36 5.83 19.81
C ILE A 236 -17.15 6.78 19.78
N GLU A 237 -17.35 8.06 20.09
CA GLU A 237 -16.26 9.03 20.23
C GLU A 237 -15.32 8.66 21.38
N GLN A 238 -15.87 8.23 22.53
CA GLN A 238 -15.08 7.75 23.67
C GLN A 238 -14.28 6.49 23.34
N LEU A 239 -14.83 5.55 22.55
CA LEU A 239 -14.08 4.39 22.08
C LEU A 239 -12.93 4.80 21.15
N CYS A 240 -13.15 5.80 20.29
CA CYS A 240 -12.11 6.36 19.45
C CYS A 240 -11.00 7.05 20.26
N SER A 241 -11.35 7.79 21.32
CA SER A 241 -10.35 8.42 22.20
C SER A 241 -9.53 7.39 22.96
N LEU A 242 -10.16 6.30 23.42
CA LEU A 242 -9.47 5.18 24.06
C LEU A 242 -8.48 4.51 23.11
N ARG A 243 -8.85 4.24 21.85
CA ARG A 243 -7.93 3.69 20.85
C ARG A 243 -6.67 4.54 20.65
N LYS A 244 -6.78 5.88 20.73
CA LYS A 244 -5.64 6.80 20.52
C LYS A 244 -4.71 6.90 21.73
N GLN A 245 -5.25 6.88 22.95
CA GLN A 245 -4.52 7.31 24.16
C GLN A 245 -4.20 6.16 25.13
N SER A 246 -4.76 4.97 24.93
CA SER A 246 -4.68 3.88 25.92
C SER A 246 -3.63 2.81 25.59
N ALA A 247 -3.36 1.95 26.58
CA ALA A 247 -2.49 0.78 26.41
C ALA A 247 -3.13 -0.26 25.48
N PHE A 248 -2.31 -1.14 24.87
CA PHE A 248 -2.75 -2.14 23.89
C PHE A 248 -4.04 -2.89 24.26
N GLU A 249 -4.20 -3.34 25.50
CA GLU A 249 -5.39 -4.09 25.92
C GLU A 249 -6.68 -3.27 25.83
N THR A 250 -6.65 -2.02 26.30
CA THR A 250 -7.80 -1.12 26.22
C THR A 250 -8.06 -0.69 24.78
N SER A 251 -7.01 -0.47 23.98
CA SER A 251 -7.12 -0.20 22.54
C SER A 251 -7.81 -1.35 21.80
N PHE A 252 -7.38 -2.60 22.02
CA PHE A 252 -8.05 -3.77 21.44
C PHE A 252 -9.50 -3.90 21.89
N ALA A 253 -9.78 -3.73 23.19
CA ALA A 253 -11.14 -3.82 23.71
C ALA A 253 -12.05 -2.76 23.08
N SER A 254 -11.56 -1.51 22.94
CA SER A 254 -12.30 -0.42 22.31
C SER A 254 -12.58 -0.67 20.83
N LEU A 255 -11.61 -1.22 20.10
CA LEU A 255 -11.70 -1.53 18.69
C LEU A 255 -12.64 -2.71 18.42
N CYS A 256 -12.56 -3.77 19.22
CA CYS A 256 -13.48 -4.90 19.16
C CYS A 256 -14.93 -4.47 19.45
N CYS A 257 -15.13 -3.51 20.37
CA CYS A 257 -16.43 -2.88 20.60
C CYS A 257 -16.92 -2.18 19.32
N LEU A 258 -16.12 -1.28 18.75
CA LEU A 258 -16.47 -0.54 17.53
C LEU A 258 -16.91 -1.49 16.41
N HIS A 259 -16.13 -2.55 16.17
CA HIS A 259 -16.50 -3.59 15.22
C HIS A 259 -17.86 -4.24 15.49
N GLY A 260 -18.12 -4.61 16.75
CA GLY A 260 -19.41 -5.17 17.14
C GLY A 260 -20.56 -4.20 16.87
N PHE A 261 -20.40 -2.92 17.22
CA PHE A 261 -21.41 -1.90 16.96
C PHE A 261 -21.69 -1.73 15.47
N PHE A 262 -20.66 -1.56 14.64
CA PHE A 262 -20.86 -1.35 13.21
C PHE A 262 -21.50 -2.56 12.53
N GLN A 263 -21.14 -3.80 12.91
CA GLN A 263 -21.82 -4.99 12.39
C GLN A 263 -23.31 -5.00 12.77
N VAL A 264 -23.66 -4.67 14.01
CA VAL A 264 -25.05 -4.56 14.45
C VAL A 264 -25.78 -3.46 13.66
N PHE A 265 -25.16 -2.31 13.45
CA PHE A 265 -25.75 -1.21 12.67
C PHE A 265 -26.02 -1.62 11.22
N ILE A 266 -25.06 -2.27 10.56
CA ILE A 266 -25.18 -2.78 9.19
C ILE A 266 -26.34 -3.77 9.09
N TYR A 267 -26.39 -4.79 9.97
CA TYR A 267 -27.45 -5.80 9.91
C TYR A 267 -28.84 -5.23 10.21
N ILE A 268 -28.96 -4.33 11.19
CA ILE A 268 -30.24 -3.64 11.47
C ILE A 268 -30.67 -2.83 10.25
N ASN A 269 -29.75 -2.07 9.64
CA ASN A 269 -30.05 -1.25 8.47
C ASN A 269 -30.52 -2.12 7.29
N ASN A 270 -29.81 -3.21 6.99
CA ASN A 270 -30.16 -4.14 5.91
C ASN A 270 -31.54 -4.78 6.14
N LEU A 271 -31.81 -5.25 7.36
CA LEU A 271 -33.10 -5.86 7.71
C LEU A 271 -34.26 -4.86 7.60
N ILE A 272 -34.06 -3.61 7.99
CA ILE A 272 -35.08 -2.55 7.88
C ILE A 272 -35.31 -2.17 6.42
N GLN A 273 -34.26 -2.07 5.61
CA GLN A 273 -34.38 -1.81 4.17
C GLN A 273 -35.13 -2.95 3.45
N LEU A 274 -34.80 -4.21 3.76
CA LEU A 274 -35.52 -5.38 3.26
C LEU A 274 -37.01 -5.32 3.64
N ALA A 275 -37.35 -4.95 4.89
CA ALA A 275 -38.75 -4.81 5.30
C ALA A 275 -39.49 -3.68 4.57
N LYS A 276 -38.81 -2.57 4.25
CA LYS A 276 -39.40 -1.42 3.53
C LYS A 276 -39.73 -1.72 2.07
N THR A 277 -38.88 -2.45 1.36
CA THR A 277 -39.11 -2.80 -0.06
C THR A 277 -40.37 -3.67 -0.25
N VAL A 278 -40.76 -4.43 0.77
CA VAL A 278 -41.96 -5.29 0.76
C VAL A 278 -43.26 -4.49 1.03
N VAL A 279 -43.19 -3.36 1.74
CA VAL A 279 -44.36 -2.54 2.12
C VAL A 279 -44.50 -1.34 1.18
N CYS A 280 -44.85 -1.59 -0.08
CA CYS A 280 -45.29 -0.51 -0.97
C CYS A 280 -46.76 -0.15 -0.70
N ASN A 281 -47.00 0.75 0.26
CA ASN A 281 -48.17 1.65 0.26
C ASN A 281 -47.90 2.85 1.20
N PRO A 282 -47.59 4.04 0.66
CA PRO A 282 -47.22 5.22 1.46
C PRO A 282 -48.45 6.06 1.84
N SER A 283 -49.48 5.46 2.45
CA SER A 283 -50.75 6.17 2.68
C SER A 283 -51.25 6.24 4.13
N GLN A 284 -50.42 5.92 5.12
CA GLN A 284 -50.77 6.22 6.52
C GLN A 284 -49.55 6.72 7.30
N ALA A 285 -49.38 8.05 7.30
CA ALA A 285 -48.49 8.75 8.21
C ALA A 285 -49.01 8.58 9.65
N CYS A 286 -48.61 7.49 10.30
CA CYS A 286 -48.64 7.40 11.76
C CYS A 286 -47.55 8.32 12.31
N SER A 287 -47.84 9.09 13.35
CA SER A 287 -46.88 9.95 14.04
C SER A 287 -45.85 9.09 14.79
N LEU A 288 -44.79 8.67 14.09
CA LEU A 288 -43.65 7.95 14.66
C LEU A 288 -42.91 8.82 15.67
N SER A 289 -42.37 8.23 16.74
CA SER A 289 -41.46 8.95 17.65
C SER A 289 -40.19 9.37 16.91
N GLN A 290 -39.41 10.32 17.45
CA GLN A 290 -38.16 10.77 16.83
C GLN A 290 -37.19 9.60 16.61
N GLU A 291 -37.09 8.70 17.57
CA GLU A 291 -36.22 7.50 17.52
C GLU A 291 -36.72 6.47 16.50
N GLU A 292 -38.05 6.29 16.39
CA GLU A 292 -38.65 5.44 15.37
C GLU A 292 -38.46 6.00 13.96
N ASN A 293 -38.48 7.33 13.82
CA ASN A 293 -38.18 8.00 12.56
C ASN A 293 -36.71 7.78 12.15
N ILE A 294 -35.76 7.99 13.08
CA ILE A 294 -34.33 7.71 12.84
C ILE A 294 -34.12 6.25 12.44
N LEU A 295 -34.69 5.31 13.20
CA LEU A 295 -34.59 3.88 12.90
C LEU A 295 -35.18 3.55 11.53
N SER A 296 -36.34 4.14 11.20
CA SER A 296 -36.99 3.91 9.92
C SER A 296 -36.08 4.36 8.77
N LYS A 297 -35.52 5.57 8.82
CA LYS A 297 -34.65 6.11 7.76
C LYS A 297 -33.34 5.34 7.63
N GLY A 298 -32.83 4.80 8.74
CA GLY A 298 -31.65 3.96 8.80
C GLY A 298 -30.59 4.58 9.70
N ILE A 299 -30.12 3.80 10.69
CA ILE A 299 -29.13 4.26 11.69
C ILE A 299 -27.86 4.79 11.01
N LEU A 300 -27.39 4.13 9.94
CA LEU A 300 -26.17 4.51 9.23
C LEU A 300 -26.33 5.83 8.46
N VAL A 301 -27.48 6.04 7.83
CA VAL A 301 -27.76 7.24 7.03
C VAL A 301 -27.84 8.48 7.93
N GLU A 302 -28.54 8.37 9.05
CA GLU A 302 -28.72 9.49 9.98
C GLU A 302 -27.47 9.76 10.85
N SER A 303 -26.44 8.90 10.80
CA SER A 303 -25.19 9.07 11.55
C SER A 303 -23.95 9.27 10.67
N LEU A 304 -24.14 9.66 9.39
CA LEU A 304 -23.04 9.84 8.43
C LEU A 304 -21.94 10.80 8.92
N PHE A 305 -22.30 11.85 9.67
CA PHE A 305 -21.32 12.79 10.21
C PHE A 305 -20.42 12.12 11.24
N GLU A 306 -20.98 11.40 12.22
CA GLU A 306 -20.21 10.66 13.21
C GLU A 306 -19.37 9.56 12.55
N LEU A 307 -19.93 8.86 11.56
CA LEU A 307 -19.19 7.87 10.76
C LEU A 307 -17.98 8.49 10.07
N ARG A 308 -18.12 9.71 9.52
CA ARG A 308 -17.01 10.45 8.88
C ARG A 308 -15.94 10.83 9.89
N CYS A 309 -16.32 11.23 11.11
CA CYS A 309 -15.35 11.48 12.18
C CYS A 309 -14.59 10.21 12.56
N VAL A 310 -15.27 9.07 12.69
CA VAL A 310 -14.63 7.77 12.95
C VAL A 310 -13.69 7.41 11.80
N PHE A 311 -14.14 7.58 10.56
CA PHE A 311 -13.35 7.32 9.36
C PHE A 311 -12.05 8.14 9.32
N ASP A 312 -12.10 9.45 9.57
CA ASP A 312 -10.91 10.32 9.61
C ASP A 312 -9.90 9.86 10.67
N ILE A 313 -10.40 9.43 11.84
CA ILE A 313 -9.56 8.91 12.92
C ILE A 313 -8.81 7.65 12.47
N PHE A 314 -9.53 6.65 11.95
CA PHE A 314 -8.93 5.37 11.58
C PHE A 314 -8.09 5.46 10.29
N SER A 315 -8.46 6.34 9.36
CA SER A 315 -7.66 6.68 8.19
C SER A 315 -6.29 7.22 8.60
N LYS A 316 -6.24 8.16 9.55
CA LYS A 316 -4.97 8.69 10.10
C LYS A 316 -4.14 7.63 10.82
N LEU A 317 -4.79 6.74 11.59
CA LEU A 317 -4.10 5.63 12.26
C LEU A 317 -3.46 4.68 11.24
N VAL A 318 -4.23 4.19 10.27
CA VAL A 318 -3.74 3.32 9.19
C VAL A 318 -2.63 3.98 8.38
N ALA A 319 -2.79 5.27 8.01
CA ALA A 319 -1.78 6.03 7.30
C ALA A 319 -0.48 6.20 8.10
N SER A 320 -0.56 6.19 9.43
CA SER A 320 0.61 6.25 10.31
C SER A 320 1.23 4.89 10.59
N GLU A 321 0.49 3.77 10.56
CA GLU A 321 0.96 2.48 11.08
C GLU A 321 1.44 1.50 9.99
N TRP A 322 1.14 1.73 8.70
CA TRP A 322 1.49 0.77 7.63
C TRP A 322 2.99 0.47 7.51
N HIS A 323 3.87 1.41 7.86
CA HIS A 323 5.32 1.21 7.83
C HIS A 323 5.79 0.14 8.83
N LEU A 324 5.03 -0.07 9.92
CA LEU A 324 5.33 -1.12 10.90
C LEU A 324 5.20 -2.50 10.26
N VAL A 325 4.19 -2.70 9.41
CA VAL A 325 3.95 -3.95 8.69
C VAL A 325 5.00 -4.15 7.60
N GLN A 326 5.34 -3.09 6.87
CA GLN A 326 6.34 -3.14 5.79
C GLN A 326 7.78 -3.32 6.30
N SER A 327 8.04 -3.08 7.59
CA SER A 327 9.34 -3.37 8.23
C SER A 327 9.54 -4.85 8.59
N VAL A 328 8.50 -5.68 8.47
CA VAL A 328 8.58 -7.11 8.77
C VAL A 328 9.29 -7.85 7.64
N GLU A 329 10.34 -8.60 7.97
CA GLU A 329 11.08 -9.41 7.00
C GLU A 329 10.15 -10.39 6.24
N ILE A 330 10.19 -10.29 4.92
CA ILE A 330 9.48 -11.17 4.00
C ILE A 330 10.40 -12.35 3.66
N PHE A 331 9.86 -13.57 3.66
CA PHE A 331 10.67 -14.76 3.35
C PHE A 331 10.98 -14.79 1.85
N GLY A 332 12.17 -15.29 1.49
CA GLY A 332 12.58 -15.41 0.08
C GLY A 332 11.67 -16.27 -0.81
N ARG A 333 10.68 -17.00 -0.25
CA ARG A 333 9.67 -17.73 -1.04
C ARG A 333 8.39 -16.93 -1.31
N GLY A 334 8.31 -15.69 -0.85
CA GLY A 334 7.12 -14.84 -0.89
C GLY A 334 6.22 -15.08 0.33
N GLY A 335 5.65 -13.99 0.83
CA GLY A 335 4.85 -13.96 2.05
C GLY A 335 5.68 -13.62 3.30
N PRO A 336 5.04 -13.03 4.34
CA PRO A 336 5.69 -12.75 5.62
C PRO A 336 6.22 -14.06 6.17
N ALA A 337 7.48 -14.12 6.58
CA ALA A 337 8.08 -15.37 7.02
C ALA A 337 7.22 -16.03 8.11
N PRO A 338 6.52 -17.15 7.81
CA PRO A 338 5.86 -17.89 8.87
C PRO A 338 6.98 -18.37 9.77
N GLY A 339 6.82 -18.19 11.09
CA GLY A 339 7.80 -18.58 12.09
C GLY A 339 8.04 -20.09 12.07
N VAL A 340 8.79 -20.58 11.09
CA VAL A 340 9.29 -21.94 11.02
C VAL A 340 10.67 -21.89 11.64
N GLY A 341 10.72 -22.04 12.96
CA GLY A 341 11.93 -22.46 13.67
C GLY A 341 12.93 -21.40 14.10
N LEU A 342 12.71 -20.10 13.85
CA LEU A 342 13.46 -18.98 14.45
C LEU A 342 12.54 -17.76 14.69
N GLY A 343 11.28 -18.00 15.07
CA GLY A 343 10.25 -16.97 15.36
C GLY A 343 10.51 -16.09 16.60
N TRP A 344 11.77 -15.78 16.88
CA TRP A 344 12.25 -14.81 17.86
C TRP A 344 13.27 -13.82 17.23
N GLY A 345 13.45 -13.82 15.91
CA GLY A 345 14.53 -13.10 15.21
C GLY A 345 14.31 -11.61 14.93
N ALA A 346 13.07 -11.12 14.87
CA ALA A 346 12.80 -9.68 14.78
C ALA A 346 12.60 -9.11 16.19
N SER A 347 13.40 -8.12 16.60
CA SER A 347 13.24 -7.45 17.89
C SER A 347 11.85 -6.81 17.97
N GLY A 348 10.88 -7.47 18.62
CA GLY A 348 9.51 -6.98 18.77
C GLY A 348 8.38 -7.96 18.38
N GLY A 349 8.68 -9.16 17.89
CA GLY A 349 7.67 -10.20 17.61
C GLY A 349 7.15 -10.25 16.17
N GLY A 350 7.72 -9.46 15.25
CA GLY A 350 7.43 -9.49 13.82
C GLY A 350 5.94 -9.30 13.50
N PHE A 351 5.43 -10.10 12.56
CA PHE A 351 4.03 -10.07 12.11
C PHE A 351 3.00 -10.37 13.23
N TRP A 352 3.41 -11.06 14.29
CA TRP A 352 2.55 -11.39 15.45
C TRP A 352 2.69 -10.40 16.59
N SER A 353 3.40 -9.29 16.38
CA SER A 353 3.52 -8.24 17.40
C SER A 353 2.16 -7.60 17.68
N LYS A 354 1.97 -7.11 18.92
CA LYS A 354 0.73 -6.42 19.32
C LYS A 354 0.46 -5.19 18.44
N SER A 355 1.51 -4.52 17.97
CA SER A 355 1.40 -3.35 17.09
C SER A 355 0.89 -3.73 15.70
N VAL A 356 1.42 -4.78 15.07
CA VAL A 356 0.96 -5.25 13.76
C VAL A 356 -0.48 -5.75 13.83
N LEU A 357 -0.81 -6.53 14.88
CA LEU A 357 -2.19 -7.01 15.07
C LEU A 357 -3.19 -5.86 15.28
N LEU A 358 -2.78 -4.81 16.00
CA LEU A 358 -3.62 -3.63 16.21
C LEU A 358 -3.84 -2.89 14.90
N ALA A 359 -2.78 -2.66 14.12
CA ALA A 359 -2.86 -2.03 12.80
C ALA A 359 -3.77 -2.81 11.83
N GLN A 360 -3.69 -4.14 11.82
CA GLN A 360 -4.58 -5.00 11.01
C GLN A 360 -6.04 -4.91 11.44
N THR A 361 -6.28 -4.84 12.73
CA THR A 361 -7.65 -4.71 13.24
C THR A 361 -8.22 -3.32 12.92
N ASP A 362 -7.40 -2.26 12.99
CA ASP A 362 -7.79 -0.91 12.55
C ASP A 362 -8.13 -0.89 11.05
N ALA A 363 -7.31 -1.57 10.23
CA ALA A 363 -7.55 -1.73 8.81
C ALA A 363 -8.88 -2.46 8.55
N TRP A 364 -9.20 -3.49 9.33
CA TRP A 364 -10.48 -4.17 9.19
C TRP A 364 -11.67 -3.26 9.49
N LEU A 365 -11.57 -2.41 10.51
CA LEU A 365 -12.64 -1.46 10.84
C LEU A 365 -12.81 -0.43 9.73
N LEU A 366 -11.71 0.12 9.23
CA LEU A 366 -11.71 1.08 8.14
C LEU A 366 -12.31 0.47 6.85
N SER A 367 -12.07 -0.81 6.58
CA SER A 367 -12.71 -1.53 5.47
C SER A 367 -14.24 -1.63 5.62
N GLN A 368 -14.75 -1.86 6.84
CA GLN A 368 -16.19 -1.83 7.10
C GLN A 368 -16.81 -0.45 6.89
N LEU A 369 -16.08 0.61 7.27
CA LEU A 369 -16.53 1.99 7.04
C LEU A 369 -16.57 2.34 5.55
N LEU A 370 -15.56 1.92 4.76
CA LEU A 370 -15.57 2.11 3.30
C LEU A 370 -16.79 1.46 2.65
N ASP A 371 -17.15 0.24 3.05
CA ASP A 371 -18.34 -0.48 2.56
C ASP A 371 -19.65 0.27 2.87
N ILE A 372 -19.73 0.86 4.07
CA ILE A 372 -20.87 1.70 4.47
C ILE A 372 -20.98 2.92 3.56
N PHE A 373 -19.89 3.64 3.29
CA PHE A 373 -19.91 4.83 2.43
C PHE A 373 -20.17 4.51 0.96
N GLN A 374 -19.84 3.31 0.49
CA GLN A 374 -20.23 2.86 -0.85
C GLN A 374 -21.72 2.56 -0.96
N THR A 375 -22.29 1.95 0.09
CA THR A 375 -23.70 1.54 0.10
C THR A 375 -24.64 2.73 0.31
N VAL A 376 -24.23 3.69 1.15
CA VAL A 376 -24.99 4.91 1.42
C VAL A 376 -24.56 5.97 0.41
N SER A 377 -25.17 5.94 -0.79
CA SER A 377 -24.93 6.93 -1.86
C SER A 377 -24.95 8.36 -1.30
N ILE A 378 -23.80 9.05 -1.35
CA ILE A 378 -23.63 10.34 -0.69
C ILE A 378 -24.16 11.46 -1.59
N GLU A 379 -25.48 11.64 -1.63
CA GLU A 379 -26.12 12.79 -2.30
C GLU A 379 -26.10 14.08 -1.44
N VAL A 380 -25.48 14.04 -0.25
CA VAL A 380 -25.62 15.07 0.81
C VAL A 380 -24.41 16.04 0.89
N LEU A 381 -23.33 15.79 0.15
CA LEU A 381 -22.11 16.60 0.26
C LEU A 381 -22.03 17.73 -0.78
N SER A 382 -21.37 18.82 -0.39
CA SER A 382 -20.94 19.84 -1.36
C SER A 382 -19.85 19.29 -2.28
N LEU A 383 -19.73 19.83 -3.50
CA LEU A 383 -18.77 19.35 -4.49
C LEU A 383 -17.30 19.36 -3.97
N ASP A 384 -16.95 20.28 -3.08
CA ASP A 384 -15.58 20.39 -2.52
C ASP A 384 -15.36 19.40 -1.36
N ASP A 385 -16.39 19.19 -0.52
CA ASP A 385 -16.35 18.20 0.55
C ASP A 385 -16.33 16.75 0.00
N GLU A 386 -16.96 16.52 -1.14
CA GLU A 386 -16.96 15.24 -1.85
C GLU A 386 -15.57 14.90 -2.43
N ARG A 387 -14.87 15.90 -2.98
CA ARG A 387 -13.51 15.75 -3.51
C ARG A 387 -12.50 15.43 -2.41
N THR A 388 -12.54 16.19 -1.32
CA THR A 388 -11.66 15.93 -0.16
C THR A 388 -11.90 14.55 0.43
N PHE A 389 -13.16 14.13 0.54
CA PHE A 389 -13.51 12.81 1.04
C PHE A 389 -13.07 11.67 0.10
N THR A 390 -13.28 11.81 -1.22
CA THR A 390 -12.82 10.83 -2.22
C THR A 390 -11.30 10.63 -2.15
N ARG A 391 -10.55 11.70 -1.95
CA ARG A 391 -9.10 11.64 -1.71
C ARG A 391 -8.74 10.83 -0.47
N GLU A 392 -9.43 11.04 0.65
CA GLU A 392 -9.19 10.28 1.88
C GLU A 392 -9.54 8.80 1.70
N ILE A 393 -10.59 8.48 0.94
CA ILE A 393 -10.96 7.11 0.57
C ILE A 393 -9.82 6.42 -0.18
N ILE A 394 -9.27 7.05 -1.23
CA ILE A 394 -8.19 6.47 -2.03
C ILE A 394 -6.95 6.19 -1.17
N LEU A 395 -6.54 7.15 -0.34
CA LEU A 395 -5.38 7.00 0.54
C LEU A 395 -5.60 5.93 1.61
N SER A 396 -6.82 5.85 2.15
CA SER A 396 -7.22 4.82 3.11
C SER A 396 -7.14 3.44 2.48
N ALA A 397 -7.71 3.26 1.29
CA ALA A 397 -7.69 1.99 0.56
C ALA A 397 -6.27 1.55 0.19
N LEU A 398 -5.40 2.49 -0.23
CA LEU A 398 -3.97 2.20 -0.43
C LEU A 398 -3.29 1.74 0.87
N GLY A 399 -3.55 2.41 2.00
CA GLY A 399 -3.04 2.04 3.31
C GLY A 399 -3.52 0.65 3.76
N LEU A 400 -4.80 0.32 3.52
CA LEU A 400 -5.37 -0.99 3.79
C LEU A 400 -4.62 -2.10 3.06
N CYS A 401 -4.32 -1.93 1.77
CA CYS A 401 -3.58 -2.90 0.98
C CYS A 401 -2.17 -3.19 1.55
N LEU A 402 -1.53 -2.20 2.17
CA LEU A 402 -0.19 -2.34 2.77
C LEU A 402 -0.18 -2.99 4.16
N ILE A 403 -1.31 -2.99 4.87
CA ILE A 403 -1.45 -3.55 6.22
C ILE A 403 -2.06 -4.95 6.19
N SER A 404 -3.00 -5.19 5.27
CA SER A 404 -3.81 -6.41 5.20
C SER A 404 -2.94 -7.66 5.14
N GLY A 405 -3.20 -8.59 6.05
CA GLY A 405 -2.41 -9.80 6.19
C GLY A 405 -2.81 -10.93 5.23
N PRO A 406 -2.07 -12.05 5.28
CA PRO A 406 -2.39 -13.36 4.71
C PRO A 406 -3.87 -13.74 4.57
N ARG A 407 -4.67 -13.48 5.60
CA ARG A 407 -6.09 -13.89 5.68
C ARG A 407 -7.07 -12.84 5.17
N ASP A 408 -6.57 -11.66 4.87
CA ASP A 408 -7.36 -10.45 4.62
C ASP A 408 -7.60 -10.21 3.13
N LYS A 409 -7.54 -11.27 2.31
CA LYS A 409 -7.80 -11.19 0.86
C LYS A 409 -9.11 -10.47 0.54
N VAL A 410 -10.18 -10.77 1.29
CA VAL A 410 -11.50 -10.13 1.10
C VAL A 410 -11.46 -8.63 1.41
N ILE A 411 -10.65 -8.21 2.39
CA ILE A 411 -10.48 -6.80 2.75
C ILE A 411 -9.79 -6.06 1.60
N VAL A 412 -8.77 -6.66 1.02
CA VAL A 412 -8.04 -6.10 -0.12
C VAL A 412 -8.90 -6.07 -1.38
N GLU A 413 -9.70 -7.10 -1.64
CA GLU A 413 -10.69 -7.11 -2.74
C GLU A 413 -11.63 -5.91 -2.61
N LYS A 414 -12.20 -5.67 -1.43
CA LYS A 414 -13.03 -4.49 -1.18
C LYS A 414 -12.28 -3.17 -1.40
N ALA A 415 -11.05 -3.06 -0.93
CA ALA A 415 -10.24 -1.85 -1.13
C ALA A 415 -9.99 -1.57 -2.63
N LEU A 416 -9.69 -2.61 -3.42
CA LEU A 416 -9.56 -2.51 -4.87
C LEU A 416 -10.88 -2.14 -5.53
N ASP A 417 -11.99 -2.74 -5.11
CA ASP A 417 -13.33 -2.44 -5.63
C ASP A 417 -13.68 -0.97 -5.42
N VAL A 418 -13.28 -0.37 -4.29
CA VAL A 418 -13.45 1.07 -4.01
C VAL A 418 -12.57 1.92 -4.92
N MET A 419 -11.29 1.62 -5.01
CA MET A 419 -10.33 2.46 -5.74
C MET A 419 -10.54 2.47 -7.26
N LEU A 420 -11.12 1.40 -7.80
CA LEU A 420 -11.25 1.19 -9.24
C LEU A 420 -12.65 1.49 -9.76
N GLN A 421 -13.55 2.05 -8.94
CA GLN A 421 -14.86 2.49 -9.43
C GLN A 421 -14.72 3.67 -10.39
N VAL A 422 -15.59 3.73 -11.40
CA VAL A 422 -15.60 4.82 -12.40
C VAL A 422 -15.64 6.24 -11.79
N PRO A 423 -16.43 6.54 -10.73
CA PRO A 423 -16.38 7.86 -10.10
C PRO A 423 -15.00 8.22 -9.54
N VAL A 424 -14.29 7.24 -8.98
CA VAL A 424 -12.92 7.43 -8.47
C VAL A 424 -11.94 7.66 -9.61
N LEU A 425 -12.06 6.91 -10.72
CA LEU A 425 -11.22 7.11 -11.90
C LEU A 425 -11.45 8.50 -12.53
N LYS A 426 -12.70 8.98 -12.59
CA LYS A 426 -13.01 10.35 -13.02
C LYS A 426 -12.39 11.40 -12.09
N TYR A 427 -12.44 11.16 -10.77
CA TYR A 427 -11.79 12.05 -9.82
C TYR A 427 -10.27 12.08 -10.01
N LEU A 428 -9.64 10.95 -10.30
CA LEU A 428 -8.23 10.90 -10.67
C LEU A 428 -7.94 11.68 -11.96
N ASP A 429 -8.78 11.56 -12.99
CA ASP A 429 -8.64 12.36 -14.22
C ASP A 429 -8.73 13.86 -13.93
N LEU A 430 -9.67 14.29 -13.08
CA LEU A 430 -9.72 15.67 -12.61
C LEU A 430 -8.40 16.08 -11.93
N CYS A 431 -7.83 15.26 -11.06
CA CYS A 431 -6.53 15.53 -10.44
C CYS A 431 -5.42 15.68 -11.49
N ILE A 432 -5.40 14.82 -12.52
CA ILE A 432 -4.43 14.91 -13.63
C ILE A 432 -4.58 16.25 -14.36
N GLN A 433 -5.79 16.63 -14.74
CA GLN A 433 -6.03 17.88 -15.46
C GLN A 433 -5.58 19.11 -14.65
N HIS A 434 -5.90 19.17 -13.35
CA HIS A 434 -5.45 20.26 -12.48
C HIS A 434 -3.93 20.27 -12.29
N PHE A 435 -3.31 19.08 -12.15
CA PHE A 435 -1.86 18.95 -12.02
C PHE A 435 -1.13 19.45 -13.26
N ILE A 436 -1.61 19.08 -14.46
CA ILE A 436 -1.02 19.53 -15.73
C ILE A 436 -1.22 21.04 -15.92
N GLN A 437 -2.41 21.58 -15.65
CA GLN A 437 -2.66 23.03 -15.73
C GLN A 437 -1.78 23.84 -14.76
N GLY A 438 -1.48 23.29 -13.58
CA GLY A 438 -0.59 23.90 -12.59
C GLY A 438 0.90 23.76 -12.90
N ASN A 439 1.30 22.79 -13.74
CA ASN A 439 2.70 22.49 -14.03
C ASN A 439 3.13 23.01 -15.40
N GLY A 440 3.77 24.18 -15.43
CA GLY A 440 4.23 24.82 -16.68
C GLY A 440 5.30 24.05 -17.47
N ARG A 441 5.81 22.91 -16.98
CA ARG A 441 6.74 22.03 -17.72
C ARG A 441 6.02 20.92 -18.49
N ILE A 442 4.77 20.60 -18.16
CA ILE A 442 4.03 19.50 -18.78
C ILE A 442 3.14 20.05 -19.91
N LYS A 443 3.11 19.34 -21.04
CA LYS A 443 2.28 19.68 -22.18
C LYS A 443 0.80 19.46 -21.84
N LEU A 444 -0.04 20.45 -22.15
CA LEU A 444 -1.50 20.31 -22.05
C LEU A 444 -2.02 19.29 -23.07
N TYR A 445 -2.90 18.40 -22.63
CA TYR A 445 -3.49 17.39 -23.50
C TYR A 445 -4.51 18.01 -24.45
N GLY A 446 -4.49 17.56 -25.71
CA GLY A 446 -5.46 17.96 -26.73
C GLY A 446 -6.70 17.06 -26.79
N TRP A 447 -6.84 16.14 -25.83
CA TRP A 447 -7.83 15.07 -25.81
C TRP A 447 -8.36 14.85 -24.39
N GLU A 448 -9.51 14.18 -24.29
CA GLU A 448 -10.16 13.83 -23.02
C GLU A 448 -10.55 12.34 -23.00
N TYR A 449 -10.65 11.75 -21.81
CA TYR A 449 -11.18 10.39 -21.62
C TYR A 449 -12.71 10.39 -21.61
N LYS A 450 -13.30 9.34 -22.20
CA LYS A 450 -14.75 9.13 -22.24
C LYS A 450 -15.21 8.17 -21.16
N GLU A 451 -16.52 8.09 -20.93
CA GLU A 451 -17.13 7.14 -19.98
C GLU A 451 -16.68 5.69 -20.23
N ASP A 452 -16.70 5.27 -21.49
CA ASP A 452 -16.31 3.92 -21.91
C ASP A 452 -14.83 3.62 -21.58
N ASP A 453 -13.95 4.64 -21.64
CA ASP A 453 -12.54 4.49 -21.28
C ASP A 453 -12.39 4.17 -19.78
N TYR A 454 -13.16 4.84 -18.92
CA TYR A 454 -13.13 4.58 -17.47
C TYR A 454 -13.69 3.20 -17.11
N MET A 455 -14.76 2.78 -17.77
CA MET A 455 -15.32 1.43 -17.58
C MET A 455 -14.30 0.36 -17.96
N LEU A 456 -13.62 0.54 -19.09
CA LEU A 456 -12.56 -0.36 -19.56
C LEU A 456 -11.38 -0.41 -18.58
N PHE A 457 -10.90 0.76 -18.13
CA PHE A 457 -9.80 0.83 -17.16
C PHE A 457 -10.17 0.16 -15.84
N SER A 458 -11.40 0.36 -15.36
CA SER A 458 -11.91 -0.29 -14.15
C SER A 458 -11.83 -1.81 -14.24
N GLU A 459 -12.35 -2.39 -15.32
CA GLU A 459 -12.39 -3.84 -15.53
C GLU A 459 -10.98 -4.43 -15.66
N ILE A 460 -10.14 -3.82 -16.49
CA ILE A 460 -8.78 -4.29 -16.78
C ILE A 460 -7.91 -4.23 -15.52
N LEU A 461 -7.90 -3.10 -14.80
CA LEU A 461 -7.10 -2.95 -13.58
C LEU A 461 -7.57 -3.91 -12.49
N ALA A 462 -8.90 -4.04 -12.31
CA ALA A 462 -9.44 -4.91 -11.29
C ALA A 462 -9.15 -6.39 -11.59
N SER A 463 -9.21 -6.79 -12.86
CA SER A 463 -8.77 -8.12 -13.32
C SER A 463 -7.27 -8.32 -13.06
N HIS A 464 -6.43 -7.38 -13.47
CA HIS A 464 -4.98 -7.44 -13.27
C HIS A 464 -4.60 -7.58 -11.80
N PHE A 465 -5.07 -6.69 -10.92
CA PHE A 465 -4.68 -6.73 -9.51
C PHE A 465 -5.18 -7.99 -8.79
N ARG A 466 -6.38 -8.48 -9.10
CA ARG A 466 -6.88 -9.75 -8.55
C ARG A 466 -6.06 -10.94 -9.04
N ASN A 467 -5.77 -11.01 -10.33
CA ASN A 467 -4.99 -12.10 -10.91
C ASN A 467 -3.54 -12.08 -10.44
N ARG A 468 -2.93 -10.90 -10.36
CA ARG A 468 -1.54 -10.74 -9.96
C ARG A 468 -1.36 -10.92 -8.46
N TRP A 469 -2.13 -10.23 -7.63
CA TRP A 469 -1.81 -10.16 -6.20
C TRP A 469 -2.67 -11.04 -5.30
N LEU A 470 -3.86 -11.42 -5.75
CA LEU A 470 -4.80 -12.19 -4.94
C LEU A 470 -4.92 -13.66 -5.39
N SER A 471 -4.22 -14.05 -6.45
CA SER A 471 -4.06 -15.46 -6.83
C SER A 471 -2.96 -16.15 -6.01
N ASN A 472 -3.10 -17.46 -5.84
CA ASN A 472 -2.09 -18.26 -5.14
C ASN A 472 -0.79 -18.28 -5.95
N LYS A 473 0.35 -18.09 -5.27
CA LYS A 473 1.67 -18.21 -5.90
C LYS A 473 1.95 -19.67 -6.26
N ASN A 474 2.07 -19.97 -7.54
CA ASN A 474 2.41 -21.32 -7.98
C ASN A 474 3.93 -21.52 -8.01
N LYS A 475 4.39 -22.70 -7.61
CA LYS A 475 5.82 -23.05 -7.67
C LYS A 475 6.19 -23.46 -9.10
N LEU A 476 7.21 -22.82 -9.67
CA LEU A 476 7.89 -23.33 -10.86
C LEU A 476 8.47 -24.73 -10.55
N LYS A 477 8.00 -25.77 -11.25
CA LYS A 477 8.68 -27.06 -11.27
C LYS A 477 10.01 -26.84 -11.96
N ALA A 478 11.09 -26.69 -11.19
CA ALA A 478 12.44 -26.76 -11.73
C ALA A 478 12.57 -28.08 -12.51
N SER A 479 12.80 -28.00 -13.81
CA SER A 479 13.17 -29.16 -14.62
C SER A 479 14.37 -29.82 -13.96
N SER A 480 14.23 -31.09 -13.61
CA SER A 480 15.32 -31.88 -13.03
C SER A 480 16.44 -32.03 -14.05
N VAL A 481 17.43 -31.16 -14.00
CA VAL A 481 18.73 -31.38 -14.64
C VAL A 481 19.76 -31.47 -13.51
N ASP A 482 20.56 -32.53 -13.60
CA ASP A 482 21.45 -33.09 -12.58
C ASP A 482 22.13 -32.07 -11.64
N ARG A 483 21.86 -32.20 -10.34
CA ARG A 483 22.62 -31.55 -9.29
C ARG A 483 23.82 -32.41 -8.90
N THR A 484 24.98 -32.14 -9.49
CA THR A 484 26.28 -32.58 -8.96
C THR A 484 27.25 -31.41 -8.83
N SER A 485 26.92 -30.46 -7.96
CA SER A 485 27.92 -29.65 -7.26
C SER A 485 27.35 -29.10 -5.95
N ARG A 486 27.86 -29.59 -4.82
CA ARG A 486 27.68 -28.95 -3.52
C ARG A 486 28.49 -27.66 -3.51
N SER A 487 27.87 -26.54 -3.83
CA SER A 487 28.29 -25.21 -3.36
C SER A 487 27.14 -24.58 -2.59
N ASN A 488 27.48 -23.89 -1.50
CA ASN A 488 26.60 -23.24 -0.53
C ASN A 488 25.24 -22.86 -1.11
N ALA A 489 24.19 -23.47 -0.57
CA ALA A 489 22.82 -23.12 -0.89
C ALA A 489 22.53 -21.71 -0.34
N SER A 490 22.83 -20.68 -1.13
CA SER A 490 22.10 -19.42 -1.01
C SER A 490 20.63 -19.77 -1.26
N LEU A 491 19.78 -19.35 -0.33
CA LEU A 491 18.34 -19.50 -0.49
C LEU A 491 17.94 -18.59 -1.65
N GLU A 492 17.67 -19.18 -2.82
CA GLU A 492 17.13 -18.46 -3.97
C GLU A 492 15.82 -17.77 -3.56
N THR A 493 15.86 -16.44 -3.56
CA THR A 493 14.68 -15.58 -3.53
C THR A 493 13.87 -15.87 -4.78
N ILE A 494 12.58 -16.11 -4.66
CA ILE A 494 11.65 -16.06 -5.78
C ILE A 494 11.43 -14.56 -6.04
N PRO A 495 11.98 -14.00 -7.13
CA PRO A 495 11.73 -12.61 -7.50
C PRO A 495 10.23 -12.41 -7.60
N GLU A 496 9.72 -11.33 -7.03
CA GLU A 496 8.29 -11.00 -7.15
C GLU A 496 7.91 -10.85 -8.64
N ASP A 497 8.86 -10.44 -9.48
CA ASP A 497 8.69 -10.14 -10.91
C ASP A 497 8.45 -11.34 -11.85
N LEU A 498 8.50 -12.58 -11.35
CA LEU A 498 8.19 -13.75 -12.18
C LEU A 498 6.70 -14.10 -12.12
N ASP A 499 5.96 -13.71 -13.14
CA ASP A 499 4.57 -14.10 -13.35
C ASP A 499 4.47 -15.57 -13.76
N THR A 500 3.99 -16.42 -12.85
CA THR A 500 3.57 -17.79 -13.19
C THR A 500 2.07 -17.94 -12.97
N SER A 501 1.28 -17.43 -13.91
CA SER A 501 -0.13 -17.80 -14.00
C SER A 501 -0.23 -19.12 -14.77
N MET A 502 -0.30 -20.22 -14.02
CA MET A 502 -0.72 -21.50 -14.56
C MET A 502 -2.01 -21.86 -13.82
N MET A 503 -3.12 -21.82 -14.54
CA MET A 503 -4.41 -22.30 -14.06
C MET A 503 -4.33 -23.81 -13.81
N SER A 504 -3.90 -24.20 -12.62
CA SER A 504 -4.28 -25.50 -12.04
C SER A 504 -5.26 -25.23 -10.90
N ARG A 505 -6.55 -25.23 -11.25
CA ARG A 505 -7.58 -25.64 -10.28
C ARG A 505 -7.20 -27.08 -9.90
N ASP A 506 -6.69 -27.26 -8.70
CA ASP A 506 -7.15 -28.32 -7.80
C ASP A 506 -6.39 -28.33 -6.48
N HIS A 507 -7.16 -28.68 -5.44
CA HIS A 507 -6.80 -28.88 -4.03
C HIS A 507 -6.89 -27.64 -3.12
N ASN A 508 -8.08 -27.48 -2.53
CA ASN A 508 -8.28 -26.88 -1.20
C ASN A 508 -7.43 -27.66 -0.17
N CYS A 509 -6.14 -27.35 -0.08
CA CYS A 509 -5.24 -27.91 0.91
C CYS A 509 -5.19 -26.95 2.11
N THR A 510 -5.94 -27.27 3.16
CA THR A 510 -6.13 -26.51 4.41
C THR A 510 -4.93 -26.57 5.37
N SER A 511 -3.70 -26.65 4.85
CA SER A 511 -2.51 -26.55 5.70
C SER A 511 -2.13 -25.09 5.87
N LEU A 512 -2.14 -24.61 7.12
CA LEU A 512 -1.71 -23.26 7.51
C LEU A 512 -0.31 -22.92 6.99
N MET A 513 0.56 -23.92 6.78
CA MET A 513 1.88 -23.73 6.19
C MET A 513 1.82 -23.45 4.67
N MET A 514 0.88 -24.07 3.95
CA MET A 514 0.66 -23.83 2.52
C MET A 514 -0.03 -22.49 2.27
N GLU A 515 -0.97 -22.11 3.15
CA GLU A 515 -1.66 -20.82 3.14
C GLU A 515 -0.64 -19.68 3.23
N TRP A 516 0.33 -19.73 4.16
CA TRP A 516 1.28 -18.64 4.35
C TRP A 516 2.45 -18.62 3.36
N ALA A 517 2.91 -19.78 2.87
CA ALA A 517 4.08 -19.86 1.99
C ALA A 517 3.81 -19.48 0.52
N HIS A 518 2.55 -19.33 0.12
CA HIS A 518 2.15 -19.06 -1.27
C HIS A 518 1.31 -17.77 -1.40
N GLN A 519 1.29 -16.94 -0.37
CA GLN A 519 0.56 -15.67 -0.39
C GLN A 519 1.46 -14.49 -0.74
N ARG A 520 0.85 -13.50 -1.40
CA ARG A 520 1.49 -12.24 -1.81
C ARG A 520 1.08 -11.06 -0.91
N LEU A 521 0.44 -11.35 0.22
CA LEU A 521 0.00 -10.37 1.22
C LEU A 521 0.94 -10.37 2.44
N PRO A 522 1.21 -9.22 3.08
CA PRO A 522 0.78 -7.87 2.68
C PRO A 522 1.42 -7.42 1.37
N PHE A 523 0.78 -6.46 0.67
CA PHE A 523 1.33 -5.96 -0.59
C PHE A 523 2.63 -5.18 -0.35
N PRO A 524 3.62 -5.27 -1.26
CA PRO A 524 4.79 -4.41 -1.22
C PRO A 524 4.39 -2.95 -1.47
N VAL A 525 5.15 -1.99 -0.93
CA VAL A 525 4.85 -0.55 -1.06
C VAL A 525 4.59 -0.10 -2.50
N HIS A 526 5.25 -0.74 -3.48
CA HIS A 526 5.19 -0.41 -4.90
C HIS A 526 4.16 -1.25 -5.70
N TRP A 527 3.26 -2.00 -5.05
CA TRP A 527 2.34 -2.95 -5.71
C TRP A 527 1.51 -2.33 -6.86
N PHE A 528 1.13 -1.06 -6.71
CA PHE A 528 0.31 -0.34 -7.69
C PHE A 528 1.07 -0.04 -9.00
N LEU A 529 2.39 -0.21 -9.02
CA LEU A 529 3.21 -0.15 -10.26
C LEU A 529 3.08 -1.42 -11.10
N SER A 530 2.56 -2.52 -10.54
CA SER A 530 2.50 -3.81 -11.25
C SER A 530 1.86 -3.80 -12.63
N PRO A 531 0.83 -2.99 -12.97
CA PRO A 531 0.30 -2.95 -14.34
C PRO A 531 1.33 -2.51 -15.40
N ILE A 532 2.37 -1.78 -14.99
CA ILE A 532 3.42 -1.27 -15.88
C ILE A 532 4.80 -1.89 -15.62
N SER A 533 4.92 -2.70 -14.56
CA SER A 533 6.17 -3.34 -14.13
C SER A 533 6.14 -4.87 -14.25
N THR A 534 5.08 -5.46 -14.82
CA THR A 534 5.00 -6.91 -15.05
C THR A 534 5.07 -7.22 -16.54
N LEU A 535 6.02 -8.08 -16.90
CA LEU A 535 6.06 -8.70 -18.22
C LEU A 535 5.56 -10.12 -18.05
N CYS A 536 4.41 -10.45 -18.64
CA CYS A 536 4.03 -11.85 -18.76
C CYS A 536 5.10 -12.55 -19.63
N ASP A 537 5.63 -13.66 -19.11
CA ASP A 537 6.59 -14.58 -19.75
C ASP A 537 6.05 -15.09 -21.10
N THR A 538 6.05 -14.21 -22.10
CA THR A 538 5.80 -14.55 -23.48
C THR A 538 7.12 -14.35 -24.20
N LYS A 539 7.89 -15.45 -24.16
CA LYS A 539 9.16 -15.65 -24.87
C LYS A 539 10.35 -15.05 -24.13
N HIS A 540 11.08 -15.97 -23.51
CA HIS A 540 12.48 -15.77 -23.18
C HIS A 540 13.20 -15.06 -24.33
N ALA A 541 13.84 -13.93 -24.01
CA ALA A 541 15.04 -13.51 -24.69
C ALA A 541 16.04 -14.69 -24.65
N GLY A 542 16.05 -15.47 -25.74
CA GLY A 542 17.11 -16.42 -26.09
C GLY A 542 17.42 -17.56 -25.11
N LEU A 543 16.54 -18.54 -24.90
CA LEU A 543 16.93 -19.95 -24.70
C LEU A 543 15.70 -20.88 -24.72
N GLY A 544 15.66 -21.87 -25.62
CA GLY A 544 14.68 -22.96 -25.60
C GLY A 544 14.20 -23.37 -27.00
N ARG A 545 14.53 -24.59 -27.41
CA ARG A 545 14.21 -25.13 -28.74
C ARG A 545 12.71 -25.26 -28.99
N VAL A 546 12.37 -25.02 -30.26
CA VAL A 546 11.14 -25.34 -30.97
C VAL A 546 10.64 -26.76 -30.65
N SER A 547 9.61 -26.87 -29.83
CA SER A 547 8.52 -27.85 -29.94
C SER A 547 7.51 -27.59 -28.83
N ASP A 548 6.22 -27.67 -29.15
CA ASP A 548 5.05 -27.54 -28.26
C ASP A 548 4.45 -26.12 -28.15
N ILE A 549 4.23 -25.49 -29.31
CA ILE A 549 3.24 -24.40 -29.45
C ILE A 549 1.92 -25.02 -29.86
N GLN A 550 1.06 -25.27 -28.89
CA GLN A 550 -0.40 -25.30 -29.01
C GLN A 550 -0.96 -25.50 -27.61
N ASN A 551 -1.20 -24.40 -26.89
CA ASN A 551 -2.43 -24.16 -26.13
C ASN A 551 -2.26 -23.00 -25.14
N ILE A 552 -3.23 -22.07 -25.21
CA ILE A 552 -3.56 -20.96 -24.31
C ILE A 552 -2.90 -19.61 -24.69
N VAL A 553 -3.72 -18.84 -25.41
CA VAL A 553 -3.55 -17.44 -25.82
C VAL A 553 -3.76 -16.54 -24.60
N GLN A 554 -2.73 -15.80 -24.18
CA GLN A 554 -2.91 -14.40 -23.75
C GLN A 554 -2.47 -13.56 -24.94
N ASP A 555 -3.38 -12.78 -25.50
CA ASP A 555 -3.12 -11.95 -26.68
C ASP A 555 -2.19 -10.80 -26.26
N PRO A 556 -1.08 -10.51 -26.96
CA PRO A 556 -0.24 -9.33 -26.68
C PRO A 556 -1.02 -8.00 -26.60
N GLY A 557 -2.23 -7.92 -27.20
CA GLY A 557 -3.14 -6.79 -27.02
C GLY A 557 -3.60 -6.57 -25.57
N ASP A 558 -3.74 -7.62 -24.77
CA ASP A 558 -4.22 -7.56 -23.38
C ASP A 558 -3.19 -6.84 -22.47
N ILE A 559 -1.89 -7.14 -22.65
CA ILE A 559 -0.80 -6.53 -21.87
C ILE A 559 -0.67 -5.03 -22.17
N VAL A 560 -0.85 -4.63 -23.44
CA VAL A 560 -0.79 -3.21 -23.84
C VAL A 560 -1.94 -2.43 -23.21
N GLU A 561 -3.17 -2.97 -23.20
CA GLU A 561 -4.31 -2.31 -22.56
C GLU A 561 -4.18 -2.23 -21.03
N VAL A 562 -3.65 -3.29 -20.38
CA VAL A 562 -3.28 -3.25 -18.95
C VAL A 562 -2.28 -2.14 -18.66
N SER A 563 -1.26 -2.00 -19.51
CA SER A 563 -0.22 -0.99 -19.37
C SER A 563 -0.77 0.43 -19.53
N LYS A 564 -1.67 0.65 -20.50
CA LYS A 564 -2.38 1.93 -20.72
C LYS A 564 -3.20 2.34 -19.50
N ALA A 565 -4.06 1.44 -19.02
CA ALA A 565 -4.87 1.67 -17.83
C ALA A 565 -3.98 1.91 -16.59
N GLY A 566 -2.88 1.16 -16.50
CA GLY A 566 -1.86 1.27 -15.45
C GLY A 566 -1.19 2.64 -15.38
N MET A 567 -0.79 3.20 -16.52
CA MET A 567 -0.17 4.53 -16.57
C MET A 567 -1.15 5.64 -16.23
N PHE A 568 -2.40 5.55 -16.71
CA PHE A 568 -3.47 6.47 -16.32
C PHE A 568 -3.64 6.47 -14.80
N PHE A 569 -3.79 5.27 -14.22
CA PHE A 569 -3.96 5.10 -12.79
C PHE A 569 -2.77 5.63 -11.99
N LEU A 570 -1.54 5.33 -12.42
CA LEU A 570 -0.31 5.83 -11.81
C LEU A 570 -0.23 7.36 -11.86
N LEU A 571 -0.45 7.98 -13.02
CA LEU A 571 -0.42 9.44 -13.15
C LEU A 571 -1.49 10.09 -12.28
N GLY A 572 -2.67 9.48 -12.19
CA GLY A 572 -3.75 9.90 -11.30
C GLY A 572 -3.35 9.90 -9.83
N LEU A 573 -2.75 8.80 -9.36
CA LEU A 573 -2.25 8.69 -7.98
C LEU A 573 -1.13 9.71 -7.70
N GLU A 574 -0.20 9.88 -8.63
CA GLU A 574 0.89 10.84 -8.48
C GLU A 574 0.35 12.29 -8.44
N ALA A 575 -0.57 12.65 -9.35
CA ALA A 575 -1.23 13.94 -9.38
C ALA A 575 -1.97 14.22 -8.08
N LEU A 576 -2.78 13.26 -7.60
CA LEU A 576 -3.44 13.31 -6.30
C LEU A 576 -2.44 13.60 -5.17
N SER A 577 -1.27 12.94 -5.22
CA SER A 577 -0.24 13.08 -4.21
C SER A 577 0.37 14.48 -4.16
N THR A 578 0.38 15.24 -5.27
CA THR A 578 0.92 16.61 -5.29
C THR A 578 0.07 17.59 -4.48
N PHE A 579 -1.23 17.34 -4.35
CA PHE A 579 -2.16 18.15 -3.56
C PHE A 579 -2.12 17.81 -2.05
N LEU A 580 -1.31 16.84 -1.63
CA LEU A 580 -1.10 16.51 -0.22
C LEU A 580 -0.18 17.52 0.47
N SER A 581 -0.50 17.88 1.71
CA SER A 581 0.43 18.63 2.55
C SER A 581 1.71 17.81 2.79
N ALA A 582 2.81 18.50 3.10
CA ALA A 582 4.11 17.83 3.31
C ALA A 582 4.09 16.89 4.53
N ASP A 583 3.22 17.14 5.51
CA ASP A 583 3.15 16.39 6.78
C ASP A 583 2.36 15.08 6.67
N VAL A 584 1.63 14.85 5.57
CA VAL A 584 0.83 13.63 5.38
C VAL A 584 1.69 12.51 4.81
N VAL A 585 1.85 11.44 5.59
CA VAL A 585 2.51 10.20 5.16
C VAL A 585 1.64 9.52 4.11
N SER A 586 2.14 9.46 2.87
CA SER A 586 1.42 8.88 1.73
C SER A 586 2.11 7.62 1.21
N PRO A 587 1.37 6.51 1.02
CA PRO A 587 1.87 5.33 0.32
C PRO A 587 2.48 5.60 -1.06
N ILE A 588 2.03 6.66 -1.74
CA ILE A 588 2.46 6.99 -3.12
C ILE A 588 3.82 7.71 -3.10
N ARG A 589 4.01 8.61 -2.13
CA ARG A 589 5.27 9.35 -1.95
C ARG A 589 6.36 8.51 -1.30
N SER A 590 6.00 7.45 -0.57
CA SER A 590 6.96 6.55 0.07
C SER A 590 7.64 5.58 -0.91
N VAL A 591 7.04 5.33 -2.09
CA VAL A 591 7.69 4.55 -3.15
C VAL A 591 8.93 5.29 -3.66
N PRO A 592 10.13 4.69 -3.55
CA PRO A 592 11.35 5.31 -4.04
C PRO A 592 11.30 5.53 -5.56
N VAL A 593 11.86 6.65 -6.03
CA VAL A 593 11.89 7.02 -7.46
C VAL A 593 12.54 5.95 -8.35
N ILE A 594 13.42 5.12 -7.78
CA ILE A 594 14.06 4.01 -8.50
C ILE A 594 13.06 2.97 -9.02
N TRP A 595 12.05 2.60 -8.21
CA TRP A 595 10.99 1.67 -8.60
C TRP A 595 10.10 2.27 -9.68
N LYS A 596 9.83 3.58 -9.57
CA LYS A 596 9.05 4.34 -10.56
C LYS A 596 9.75 4.39 -11.91
N LEU A 597 11.05 4.71 -11.94
CA LEU A 597 11.88 4.70 -13.15
C LEU A 597 12.04 3.30 -13.73
N HIS A 598 12.25 2.28 -12.89
CA HIS A 598 12.33 0.90 -13.34
C HIS A 598 11.04 0.45 -14.05
N SER A 599 9.89 0.79 -13.48
CA SER A 599 8.58 0.46 -14.05
C SER A 599 8.35 1.13 -15.41
N LEU A 600 8.74 2.42 -15.56
CA LEU A 600 8.72 3.08 -16.87
C LEU A 600 9.68 2.47 -17.89
N SER A 601 10.71 1.76 -17.47
CA SER A 601 11.60 1.03 -18.38
C SER A 601 11.04 -0.35 -18.76
N ILE A 602 10.36 -1.04 -17.84
CA ILE A 602 9.77 -2.36 -18.12
C ILE A 602 8.74 -2.29 -19.23
N ILE A 603 7.81 -1.33 -19.16
CA ILE A 603 6.74 -1.17 -20.14
C ILE A 603 7.25 -1.01 -21.59
N LEU A 604 8.47 -0.47 -21.77
CA LEU A 604 9.09 -0.31 -23.08
C LEU A 604 9.59 -1.64 -23.69
N LEU A 605 9.72 -2.69 -22.88
CA LEU A 605 10.05 -4.04 -23.38
C LEU A 605 8.89 -4.70 -24.14
N ILE A 606 7.65 -4.19 -23.99
CA ILE A 606 6.50 -4.60 -24.80
C ILE A 606 6.62 -4.05 -26.24
N GLY A 607 7.51 -3.08 -26.47
CA GLY A 607 7.77 -2.44 -27.75
C GLY A 607 7.07 -1.08 -27.90
N MET A 608 7.02 -0.57 -29.14
CA MET A 608 6.49 0.77 -29.43
C MET A 608 4.95 0.88 -29.31
N ALA A 609 4.22 -0.23 -29.19
CA ALA A 609 2.75 -0.24 -29.16
C ALA A 609 2.15 0.68 -28.08
N VAL A 610 2.85 0.83 -26.95
CA VAL A 610 2.45 1.72 -25.85
C VAL A 610 2.68 3.19 -26.22
N LEU A 611 3.76 3.51 -26.93
CA LEU A 611 4.09 4.88 -27.32
C LEU A 611 3.42 5.30 -28.65
N GLU A 612 2.93 4.39 -29.47
CA GLU A 612 2.27 4.71 -30.74
C GLU A 612 0.97 5.48 -30.57
N ASP A 613 0.19 5.15 -29.53
CA ASP A 613 -1.04 5.86 -29.18
C ASP A 613 -0.73 7.25 -28.57
N GLU A 614 -1.38 8.29 -29.11
CA GLU A 614 -1.13 9.68 -28.72
C GLU A 614 -1.46 9.93 -27.24
N LYS A 615 -2.59 9.40 -26.76
CA LYS A 615 -3.00 9.59 -25.35
C LYS A 615 -1.99 8.96 -24.41
N THR A 616 -1.61 7.74 -24.72
CA THR A 616 -0.69 6.94 -23.93
C THR A 616 0.71 7.55 -23.90
N ARG A 617 1.20 8.07 -25.04
CA ARG A 617 2.47 8.80 -25.13
C ARG A 617 2.46 10.06 -24.26
N ASP A 618 1.42 10.88 -24.34
CA ASP A 618 1.30 12.12 -23.56
C ASP A 618 1.32 11.82 -22.03
N VAL A 619 0.65 10.75 -21.58
CA VAL A 619 0.67 10.28 -20.18
C VAL A 619 2.08 9.82 -19.78
N TYR A 620 2.74 9.01 -20.61
CA TYR A 620 4.10 8.53 -20.35
C TYR A 620 5.11 9.68 -20.25
N GLU A 621 5.06 10.66 -21.15
CA GLU A 621 5.89 11.86 -21.10
C GLU A 621 5.65 12.66 -19.82
N SER A 622 4.40 12.77 -19.38
CA SER A 622 4.06 13.48 -18.15
C SER A 622 4.63 12.79 -16.91
N LEU A 623 4.62 11.44 -16.87
CA LEU A 623 5.28 10.65 -15.83
C LEU A 623 6.81 10.84 -15.86
N GLN A 624 7.43 10.86 -17.05
CA GLN A 624 8.87 11.15 -17.19
C GLN A 624 9.24 12.53 -16.63
N GLU A 625 8.49 13.57 -16.98
CA GLU A 625 8.74 14.93 -16.49
C GLU A 625 8.57 15.03 -14.96
N LEU A 626 7.54 14.39 -14.41
CA LEU A 626 7.32 14.32 -12.96
C LEU A 626 8.49 13.63 -12.24
N TYR A 627 8.92 12.46 -12.72
CA TYR A 627 9.99 11.71 -12.08
C TYR A 627 11.36 12.38 -12.25
N GLY A 628 11.56 13.12 -13.34
CA GLY A 628 12.72 14.00 -13.49
C GLY A 628 12.75 15.11 -12.43
N GLN A 629 11.60 15.77 -12.20
CA GLN A 629 11.48 16.79 -11.14
C GLN A 629 11.76 16.19 -9.75
N LEU A 630 11.19 15.02 -9.45
CA LEU A 630 11.43 14.33 -8.18
C LEU A 630 12.91 13.96 -8.00
N LEU A 631 13.56 13.51 -9.07
CA LEU A 631 14.98 13.18 -9.07
C LEU A 631 15.86 14.41 -8.75
N ASP A 632 15.56 15.55 -9.38
CA ASP A 632 16.27 16.81 -9.16
C ASP A 632 16.03 17.37 -7.74
N GLU A 633 14.82 17.23 -7.21
CA GLU A 633 14.48 17.59 -5.82
C GLU A 633 15.29 16.76 -4.80
N ILE A 634 15.40 15.45 -5.00
CA ILE A 634 16.18 14.58 -4.10
C ILE A 634 17.66 14.96 -4.17
N ARG A 635 18.19 15.20 -5.37
CA ARG A 635 19.58 15.64 -5.59
C ARG A 635 19.87 16.97 -4.89
N SER A 636 18.96 17.95 -5.01
CA SER A 636 19.13 19.28 -4.40
C SER A 636 18.99 19.25 -2.87
N LYS A 637 18.07 18.46 -2.31
CA LYS A 637 17.94 18.26 -0.85
C LYS A 637 19.20 17.64 -0.24
N GLY A 638 19.78 16.63 -0.88
CA GLY A 638 21.05 16.03 -0.46
C GLY A 638 22.21 17.04 -0.44
N ARG A 639 22.21 17.99 -1.39
CA ARG A 639 23.19 19.08 -1.44
C ARG A 639 23.00 20.12 -0.32
N SER A 640 21.76 20.50 -0.03
CA SER A 640 21.43 21.50 1.01
C SER A 640 21.74 21.03 2.43
N GLN A 641 21.46 19.76 2.77
CA GLN A 641 21.85 19.17 4.06
C GLN A 641 23.38 19.13 4.25
N THR A 642 24.13 19.07 3.14
CA THR A 642 25.60 19.08 3.16
C THR A 642 26.15 20.48 3.50
N ILE A 643 25.54 21.55 2.98
CA ILE A 643 26.00 22.94 3.24
C ILE A 643 25.82 23.30 4.73
N SER A 644 24.73 22.86 5.37
CA SER A 644 24.51 23.12 6.80
C SER A 644 25.36 22.24 7.73
N ASN A 645 25.77 21.05 7.29
CA ASN A 645 26.67 20.20 8.06
C ASN A 645 28.13 20.67 7.94
N MET A 646 28.51 21.22 6.78
CA MET A 646 29.86 21.77 6.55
C MET A 646 30.12 23.05 7.37
N SER A 647 29.09 23.79 7.77
CA SER A 647 29.22 24.95 8.67
C SER A 647 29.38 24.59 10.15
N THR A 648 29.24 23.32 10.55
CA THR A 648 29.09 22.95 11.97
C THR A 648 30.03 21.85 12.49
N SER A 649 30.89 21.23 11.66
CA SER A 649 31.82 20.19 12.15
C SER A 649 33.26 20.34 11.61
N LEU A 650 34.15 20.87 12.45
CA LEU A 650 35.60 20.78 12.32
C LEU A 650 36.11 19.54 13.09
N THR A 651 35.88 18.33 12.57
CA THR A 651 36.65 17.15 12.99
C THR A 651 36.78 16.17 11.82
N PRO A 652 38.01 15.81 11.40
CA PRO A 652 38.25 14.83 10.36
C PRO A 652 38.38 13.45 11.01
N GLU A 653 37.38 12.58 10.89
CA GLU A 653 37.52 11.11 11.06
C GLU A 653 36.18 10.37 10.93
N THR A 654 35.49 10.53 9.80
CA THR A 654 34.76 9.45 9.10
C THR A 654 34.38 10.03 7.74
N GLU A 655 34.99 9.56 6.66
CA GLU A 655 34.64 9.96 5.30
C GLU A 655 33.21 9.51 4.98
N ASN A 656 32.22 10.34 5.31
CA ASN A 656 30.88 10.25 4.74
C ASN A 656 31.00 10.53 3.24
N LYS A 657 31.29 9.49 2.45
CA LYS A 657 31.13 9.51 1.00
C LYS A 657 29.74 10.07 0.70
N ILE A 658 29.71 11.23 0.05
CA ILE A 658 28.50 11.85 -0.48
C ILE A 658 27.79 10.77 -1.30
N ASN A 659 26.62 10.31 -0.86
CA ASN A 659 25.88 9.24 -1.51
C ASN A 659 25.12 9.84 -2.72
N VAL A 660 25.89 10.32 -3.71
CA VAL A 660 25.38 10.85 -4.98
C VAL A 660 24.61 9.76 -5.72
N GLU A 661 25.07 8.52 -5.61
CA GLU A 661 24.53 7.32 -6.24
C GLU A 661 23.40 6.69 -5.39
N PHE A 662 22.25 7.37 -5.30
CA PHE A 662 21.09 6.85 -4.57
C PHE A 662 20.13 6.01 -5.44
N LEU A 663 20.28 6.00 -6.77
CA LEU A 663 19.55 5.09 -7.66
C LEU A 663 20.33 3.77 -7.80
N ARG A 664 20.11 2.86 -6.84
CA ARG A 664 20.84 1.59 -6.72
C ARG A 664 20.06 0.41 -7.30
N PHE A 665 19.96 0.34 -8.63
CA PHE A 665 19.10 -0.65 -9.30
C PHE A 665 19.55 -2.09 -9.04
N GLN A 666 20.85 -2.32 -9.01
CA GLN A 666 21.49 -3.60 -8.74
C GLN A 666 21.25 -4.08 -7.31
N SER A 667 21.26 -3.18 -6.32
CA SER A 667 21.05 -3.58 -4.91
C SER A 667 19.59 -3.55 -4.45
N GLU A 668 18.76 -2.66 -5.00
CA GLU A 668 17.37 -2.48 -4.56
C GLU A 668 16.33 -3.14 -5.48
N ILE A 669 16.63 -3.33 -6.77
CA ILE A 669 15.74 -4.05 -7.71
C ILE A 669 16.20 -5.50 -7.88
N HIS A 670 17.38 -5.72 -8.49
CA HIS A 670 17.87 -7.07 -8.75
C HIS A 670 19.39 -7.13 -9.01
N GLU A 671 20.10 -8.10 -8.42
CA GLU A 671 21.57 -8.22 -8.54
C GLU A 671 22.08 -8.34 -9.99
N SER A 672 21.25 -8.91 -10.89
CA SER A 672 21.56 -9.06 -12.32
C SER A 672 20.96 -7.97 -13.21
N TYR A 673 20.81 -6.75 -12.70
CA TYR A 673 20.18 -5.64 -13.44
C TYR A 673 20.91 -5.29 -14.75
N SER A 674 22.19 -5.64 -14.90
CA SER A 674 22.93 -5.47 -16.16
C SER A 674 22.27 -6.20 -17.34
N THR A 675 21.74 -7.41 -17.11
CA THR A 675 21.07 -8.20 -18.16
C THR A 675 19.77 -7.54 -18.61
N PHE A 676 19.04 -6.93 -17.67
CA PHE A 676 17.86 -6.14 -17.98
C PHE A 676 18.22 -4.94 -18.87
N ILE A 677 19.31 -4.25 -18.55
CA ILE A 677 19.80 -3.11 -19.35
C ILE A 677 20.18 -3.52 -20.76
N ASP A 678 20.89 -4.64 -20.92
CA ASP A 678 21.22 -5.18 -22.25
C ASP A 678 19.93 -5.42 -23.05
N THR A 679 18.94 -6.07 -22.45
CA THR A 679 17.63 -6.34 -23.08
C THR A 679 16.91 -5.05 -23.47
N LEU A 680 16.88 -4.05 -22.58
CA LEU A 680 16.23 -2.76 -22.83
C LEU A 680 16.89 -2.00 -23.98
N VAL A 681 18.21 -2.01 -24.05
CA VAL A 681 18.97 -1.35 -25.11
C VAL A 681 18.85 -2.09 -26.44
N GLU A 682 18.81 -3.42 -26.42
CA GLU A 682 18.53 -4.23 -27.61
C GLU A 682 17.14 -3.93 -28.18
N GLN A 683 16.11 -3.86 -27.32
CA GLN A 683 14.77 -3.45 -27.73
C GLN A 683 14.76 -2.02 -28.29
N TYR A 684 15.42 -1.08 -27.61
CA TYR A 684 15.56 0.29 -28.11
C TYR A 684 16.17 0.33 -29.50
N ALA A 685 17.26 -0.42 -29.73
CA ALA A 685 17.92 -0.50 -31.02
C ALA A 685 17.05 -1.15 -32.10
N ALA A 686 16.22 -2.13 -31.73
CA ALA A 686 15.40 -2.89 -32.65
C ALA A 686 14.14 -2.14 -33.12
N VAL A 687 13.44 -1.43 -32.21
CA VAL A 687 12.08 -0.94 -32.50
C VAL A 687 11.90 0.58 -32.42
N SER A 688 12.78 1.32 -31.73
CA SER A 688 12.51 2.74 -31.44
C SER A 688 12.78 3.69 -32.61
N PHE A 689 13.66 3.31 -33.54
CA PHE A 689 14.22 4.19 -34.58
C PHE A 689 14.73 5.56 -34.06
N GLY A 690 15.13 5.64 -32.78
CA GLY A 690 15.56 6.88 -32.15
C GLY A 690 14.41 7.76 -31.64
N ASP A 691 13.26 7.17 -31.31
CA ASP A 691 12.16 7.86 -30.64
C ASP A 691 12.66 8.59 -29.38
N LEU A 692 12.30 9.87 -29.28
CA LEU A 692 12.80 10.76 -28.24
C LEU A 692 12.38 10.31 -26.83
N THR A 693 11.16 9.83 -26.70
CA THR A 693 10.51 9.48 -25.42
C THR A 693 11.07 8.18 -24.87
N TYR A 694 11.30 7.19 -25.75
CA TYR A 694 12.07 5.99 -25.39
C TYR A 694 13.52 6.38 -25.05
N GLY A 695 14.18 7.17 -25.91
CA GLY A 695 15.57 7.58 -25.72
C GLY A 695 15.82 8.32 -24.40
N ARG A 696 14.85 9.13 -23.94
CA ARG A 696 14.85 9.77 -22.61
C ARG A 696 14.95 8.73 -21.48
N GLN A 697 14.16 7.67 -21.57
CA GLN A 697 14.16 6.62 -20.55
C GLN A 697 15.46 5.83 -20.55
N VAL A 698 16.04 5.53 -21.71
CA VAL A 698 17.33 4.82 -21.79
C VAL A 698 18.47 5.70 -21.27
N ALA A 699 18.44 7.01 -21.55
CA ALA A 699 19.46 7.94 -21.11
C ALA A 699 19.55 8.06 -19.57
N ILE A 700 18.48 7.81 -18.82
CA ILE A 700 18.48 7.94 -17.35
C ILE A 700 19.54 7.06 -16.68
N TYR A 701 19.86 5.91 -17.29
CA TYR A 701 20.88 4.99 -16.78
C TYR A 701 22.31 5.52 -16.90
N LEU A 702 22.51 6.66 -17.59
CA LEU A 702 23.79 7.38 -17.64
C LEU A 702 23.87 8.53 -16.63
N HIS A 703 22.78 8.82 -15.91
CA HIS A 703 22.71 9.91 -14.93
C HIS A 703 23.63 9.65 -13.72
N ARG A 704 24.22 10.70 -13.12
CA ARG A 704 25.21 10.56 -12.04
C ARG A 704 24.66 9.99 -10.74
N CYS A 705 23.35 10.04 -10.55
CA CYS A 705 22.69 9.42 -9.41
C CYS A 705 22.52 7.89 -9.52
N VAL A 706 22.78 7.29 -10.69
CA VAL A 706 22.76 5.84 -10.91
C VAL A 706 24.09 5.24 -10.47
N GLU A 707 24.07 4.09 -9.81
CA GLU A 707 25.32 3.42 -9.38
C GLU A 707 26.26 3.07 -10.54
N ALA A 708 27.57 3.16 -10.30
CA ALA A 708 28.58 3.00 -11.35
C ALA A 708 28.50 1.68 -12.16
N PRO A 709 28.25 0.49 -11.57
CA PRO A 709 28.12 -0.75 -12.34
C PRO A 709 27.01 -0.70 -13.40
N VAL A 710 25.86 -0.12 -13.07
CA VAL A 710 24.72 0.00 -13.99
C VAL A 710 25.01 1.02 -15.09
N ARG A 711 25.63 2.16 -14.75
CA ARG A 711 26.07 3.14 -15.77
C ARG A 711 27.04 2.54 -16.77
N LEU A 712 28.00 1.74 -16.28
CA LEU A 712 28.97 1.06 -17.14
C LEU A 712 28.29 0.03 -18.05
N ALA A 713 27.36 -0.77 -17.51
CA ALA A 713 26.58 -1.73 -18.28
C ALA A 713 25.78 -1.03 -19.38
N ALA A 714 25.04 0.04 -19.03
CA ALA A 714 24.28 0.84 -20.00
C ALA A 714 25.16 1.40 -21.11
N TRP A 715 26.31 2.00 -20.75
CA TRP A 715 27.25 2.52 -21.74
C TRP A 715 27.76 1.44 -22.69
N ASN A 716 28.14 0.28 -22.16
CA ASN A 716 28.63 -0.83 -22.97
C ASN A 716 27.52 -1.40 -23.88
N ALA A 717 26.31 -1.59 -23.37
CA ALA A 717 25.16 -2.04 -24.14
C ALA A 717 24.86 -1.10 -25.32
N LEU A 718 24.83 0.21 -25.07
CA LEU A 718 24.59 1.25 -26.08
C LEU A 718 25.70 1.29 -27.15
N SER A 719 26.95 1.14 -26.72
CA SER A 719 28.12 1.14 -27.60
C SER A 719 28.15 -0.12 -28.48
N ASN A 720 27.88 -1.29 -27.90
CA ASN A 720 27.83 -2.57 -28.60
C ASN A 720 26.67 -2.66 -29.59
N SER A 721 25.51 -2.07 -29.24
CA SER A 721 24.34 -2.01 -30.11
C SER A 721 24.41 -0.87 -31.14
N HIS A 722 25.47 -0.07 -31.13
CA HIS A 722 25.69 1.05 -32.07
C HIS A 722 24.61 2.14 -32.06
N VAL A 723 24.00 2.41 -30.89
CA VAL A 723 22.87 3.35 -30.74
C VAL A 723 23.18 4.60 -29.92
N LEU A 724 24.45 4.83 -29.56
CA LEU A 724 24.88 6.06 -28.87
C LEU A 724 24.46 7.34 -29.62
N GLU A 725 24.36 7.28 -30.95
CA GLU A 725 23.92 8.39 -31.81
C GLU A 725 22.42 8.68 -31.79
N LEU A 726 21.61 7.74 -31.29
CA LEU A 726 20.15 7.84 -31.26
C LEU A 726 19.64 8.45 -29.95
N LEU A 727 20.49 8.56 -28.92
CA LEU A 727 20.09 9.14 -27.64
C LEU A 727 19.72 10.63 -27.79
N PRO A 728 18.80 11.14 -26.95
CA PRO A 728 18.37 12.53 -26.98
C PRO A 728 19.54 13.51 -26.73
N PRO A 729 19.44 14.76 -27.18
CA PRO A 729 20.29 15.85 -26.70
C PRO A 729 20.13 16.07 -25.19
N LEU A 730 21.18 16.54 -24.52
CA LEU A 730 21.21 16.71 -23.07
C LEU A 730 20.04 17.55 -22.52
N GLN A 731 19.60 18.58 -23.25
CA GLN A 731 18.49 19.46 -22.85
C GLN A 731 17.13 18.77 -22.90
N LYS A 732 17.04 17.63 -23.61
CA LYS A 732 15.83 16.82 -23.73
C LYS A 732 15.90 15.55 -22.91
N CYS A 733 16.96 15.31 -22.15
CA CYS A 733 17.05 14.19 -21.22
C CYS A 733 16.11 14.41 -20.02
N LEU A 734 15.79 13.31 -19.32
CA LEU A 734 14.95 13.34 -18.12
C LEU A 734 15.73 13.96 -16.95
N GLY A 735 15.17 14.98 -16.31
CA GLY A 735 15.81 15.75 -15.23
C GLY A 735 16.77 16.83 -15.73
N GLU A 736 17.38 17.57 -14.80
CA GLU A 736 18.30 18.66 -15.13
C GLU A 736 19.63 18.16 -15.70
N ALA A 737 20.18 18.92 -16.66
CA ALA A 737 21.47 18.63 -17.27
C ALA A 737 22.61 18.48 -16.25
N GLU A 738 22.58 19.24 -15.14
CA GLU A 738 23.58 19.14 -14.07
C GLU A 738 23.66 17.70 -13.51
N GLY A 739 22.55 16.96 -13.44
CA GLY A 739 22.53 15.60 -12.91
C GLY A 739 23.25 14.56 -13.77
N TYR A 740 23.49 14.86 -15.05
CA TYR A 740 24.30 14.03 -15.96
C TYR A 740 25.77 14.42 -15.95
N LEU A 741 26.07 15.68 -15.62
CA LEU A 741 27.39 16.27 -15.70
C LEU A 741 28.11 16.27 -14.34
N GLU A 742 27.40 16.45 -13.24
CA GLU A 742 27.98 16.61 -11.91
C GLU A 742 27.54 15.51 -10.92
N PRO A 743 28.46 15.00 -10.10
CA PRO A 743 29.91 15.25 -10.10
C PRO A 743 30.60 14.60 -11.31
N VAL A 744 31.78 15.09 -11.65
CA VAL A 744 32.65 14.52 -12.69
C VAL A 744 32.91 13.04 -12.44
N GLU A 745 32.95 12.23 -13.51
CA GLU A 745 33.23 10.80 -13.42
C GLU A 745 34.69 10.51 -13.01
N GLU A 746 34.86 9.65 -12.01
CA GLU A 746 36.16 9.21 -11.49
C GLU A 746 36.35 7.67 -11.56
N ASN A 747 35.31 6.94 -11.97
CA ASN A 747 35.36 5.50 -12.17
C ASN A 747 36.22 5.16 -13.40
N GLU A 748 37.30 4.41 -13.16
CA GLU A 748 38.28 4.05 -14.19
C GLU A 748 37.66 3.27 -15.36
N ALA A 749 36.79 2.30 -15.07
CA ALA A 749 36.17 1.47 -16.11
C ALA A 749 35.25 2.28 -17.03
N ILE A 750 34.53 3.26 -16.49
CA ILE A 750 33.64 4.14 -17.28
C ILE A 750 34.47 5.09 -18.16
N LEU A 751 35.51 5.73 -17.59
CA LEU A 751 36.40 6.61 -18.35
C LEU A 751 37.12 5.86 -19.49
N GLU A 752 37.53 4.62 -19.25
CA GLU A 752 38.10 3.76 -20.29
C GLU A 752 37.07 3.39 -21.36
N ALA A 753 35.82 3.11 -20.99
CA ALA A 753 34.74 2.80 -21.93
C ALA A 753 34.38 4.03 -22.82
N TYR A 754 34.45 5.23 -22.26
CA TYR A 754 34.29 6.50 -22.98
C TYR A 754 35.38 6.67 -24.04
N VAL A 755 36.65 6.54 -23.65
CA VAL A 755 37.78 6.63 -24.60
C VAL A 755 37.73 5.50 -25.64
N LYS A 756 37.34 4.28 -25.25
CA LYS A 756 37.16 3.17 -26.20
C LYS A 756 36.13 3.53 -27.28
N SER A 757 35.01 4.15 -26.90
CA SER A 757 33.95 4.54 -27.83
C SER A 757 34.34 5.72 -28.72
N TRP A 758 35.18 6.63 -28.20
CA TRP A 758 35.79 7.70 -29.00
C TRP A 758 36.73 7.13 -30.06
N VAL A 759 37.70 6.30 -29.65
CA VAL A 759 38.73 5.75 -30.53
C VAL A 759 38.14 4.76 -31.55
N SER A 760 37.06 4.05 -31.22
CA SER A 760 36.39 3.15 -32.17
C SER A 760 35.61 3.89 -33.27
N GLY A 761 35.30 5.18 -33.08
CA GLY A 761 34.44 5.96 -33.97
C GLY A 761 32.93 5.81 -33.67
N ALA A 762 32.57 5.16 -32.56
CA ALA A 762 31.17 5.01 -32.15
C ALA A 762 30.51 6.35 -31.78
N LEU A 763 31.32 7.39 -31.49
CA LEU A 763 30.84 8.73 -31.15
C LEU A 763 30.77 9.70 -32.34
N ASP A 764 31.28 9.33 -33.52
CA ASP A 764 31.40 10.26 -34.66
C ASP A 764 30.03 10.81 -35.06
N LYS A 765 29.06 9.91 -35.22
CA LYS A 765 27.68 10.27 -35.53
C LYS A 765 26.96 10.90 -34.34
N ALA A 766 27.26 10.47 -33.11
CA ALA A 766 26.72 11.07 -31.90
C ALA A 766 27.13 12.56 -31.76
N ALA A 767 28.36 12.90 -32.13
CA ALA A 767 28.85 14.28 -32.16
C ALA A 767 28.08 15.12 -33.18
N THR A 768 27.89 14.60 -34.40
CA THR A 768 27.15 15.33 -35.45
C THR A 768 25.66 15.54 -35.14
N ARG A 769 25.04 14.60 -34.40
CA ARG A 769 23.62 14.64 -34.05
C ARG A 769 23.32 15.35 -32.73
N GLY A 770 24.35 15.79 -32.01
CA GLY A 770 24.19 16.43 -30.70
C GLY A 770 23.63 15.49 -29.63
N SER A 771 23.96 14.19 -29.70
CA SER A 771 23.53 13.20 -28.70
C SER A 771 24.18 13.47 -27.34
N VAL A 772 23.44 13.19 -26.26
CA VAL A 772 23.94 13.24 -24.89
C VAL A 772 25.20 12.38 -24.70
N ALA A 773 25.37 11.28 -25.43
CA ALA A 773 26.55 10.42 -25.33
C ALA A 773 27.85 11.19 -25.61
N PHE A 774 27.89 12.00 -26.66
CA PHE A 774 29.08 12.80 -26.97
C PHE A 774 29.29 13.91 -25.94
N THR A 775 28.21 14.56 -25.49
CA THR A 775 28.26 15.63 -24.48
C THR A 775 28.81 15.12 -23.14
N LEU A 776 28.37 13.94 -22.70
CA LEU A 776 28.86 13.28 -21.49
C LEU A 776 30.34 12.97 -21.59
N VAL A 777 30.77 12.34 -22.68
CA VAL A 777 32.18 11.99 -22.90
C VAL A 777 33.05 13.24 -22.91
N LEU A 778 32.62 14.28 -23.63
CA LEU A 778 33.30 15.56 -23.70
C LEU A 778 33.46 16.19 -22.32
N HIS A 779 32.36 16.30 -21.56
CA HIS A 779 32.38 16.87 -20.21
C HIS A 779 33.28 16.09 -19.26
N HIS A 780 33.05 14.78 -19.14
CA HIS A 780 33.68 13.95 -18.11
C HIS A 780 35.16 13.74 -18.40
N LEU A 781 35.55 13.44 -19.65
CA LEU A 781 36.96 13.30 -20.00
C LEU A 781 37.70 14.64 -19.89
N SER A 782 37.12 15.74 -20.40
CA SER A 782 37.79 17.04 -20.32
C SER A 782 37.97 17.46 -18.87
N SER A 783 36.94 17.30 -18.04
CA SER A 783 37.02 17.67 -16.62
C SER A 783 37.96 16.76 -15.85
N PHE A 784 38.00 15.46 -16.13
CA PHE A 784 38.94 14.53 -15.50
C PHE A 784 40.40 14.84 -15.86
N VAL A 785 40.69 15.13 -17.14
CA VAL A 785 42.07 15.42 -17.60
C VAL A 785 42.54 16.81 -17.19
N PHE A 786 41.68 17.83 -17.27
CA PHE A 786 42.07 19.24 -17.14
C PHE A 786 41.64 19.93 -15.84
N ILE A 787 40.72 19.36 -15.05
CA ILE A 787 40.12 20.07 -13.90
C ILE A 787 40.24 19.27 -12.58
N SER A 788 40.15 17.94 -12.59
CA SER A 788 40.07 17.17 -11.33
C SER A 788 41.36 17.27 -10.48
N HIS A 789 41.19 17.60 -9.19
CA HIS A 789 42.28 17.80 -8.20
C HIS A 789 42.15 16.90 -6.94
N LYS A 790 41.04 16.17 -6.76
CA LYS A 790 40.73 15.47 -5.49
C LYS A 790 41.25 14.02 -5.41
N SER A 791 41.44 13.35 -6.54
CA SER A 791 41.91 11.95 -6.63
C SER A 791 42.90 11.79 -7.78
N ASP A 792 43.95 12.60 -7.83
CA ASP A 792 44.86 12.67 -8.99
C ASP A 792 45.43 11.27 -9.32
N LYS A 793 44.90 10.64 -10.37
CA LYS A 793 45.29 9.33 -10.92
C LYS A 793 46.10 9.58 -12.20
N PRO A 794 47.37 10.03 -12.10
CA PRO A 794 48.14 10.45 -13.27
C PRO A 794 48.36 9.30 -14.26
N LEU A 795 48.50 8.06 -13.78
CA LEU A 795 48.64 6.88 -14.65
C LEU A 795 47.42 6.69 -15.56
N LEU A 796 46.21 6.79 -15.02
CA LEU A 796 44.98 6.68 -15.80
C LEU A 796 44.86 7.86 -16.77
N ARG A 797 45.08 9.10 -16.29
CA ARG A 797 45.07 10.32 -17.12
C ARG A 797 46.01 10.16 -18.32
N ASN A 798 47.25 9.74 -18.09
CA ASN A 798 48.25 9.59 -19.14
C ASN A 798 47.88 8.49 -20.13
N LYS A 799 47.32 7.37 -19.65
CA LYS A 799 46.79 6.29 -20.51
C LYS A 799 45.67 6.78 -21.44
N LEU A 800 44.70 7.53 -20.90
CA LEU A 800 43.57 8.06 -21.66
C LEU A 800 44.04 9.10 -22.70
N VAL A 801 44.87 10.07 -22.30
CA VAL A 801 45.42 11.11 -23.20
C VAL A 801 46.23 10.50 -24.35
N LYS A 802 47.13 9.55 -24.06
CA LYS A 802 47.91 8.86 -25.09
C LYS A 802 47.01 8.14 -26.10
N SER A 803 45.87 7.62 -25.66
CA SER A 803 44.90 6.95 -26.55
C SER A 803 44.18 7.94 -27.46
N LEU A 804 43.72 9.07 -26.92
CA LEU A 804 43.09 10.15 -27.69
C LEU A 804 44.04 10.76 -28.73
N LEU A 805 45.29 11.04 -28.35
CA LEU A 805 46.30 11.59 -29.28
C LEU A 805 46.63 10.62 -30.42
N ARG A 806 46.72 9.31 -30.13
CA ARG A 806 46.92 8.28 -31.16
C ARG A 806 45.76 8.20 -32.14
N ASP A 807 44.53 8.40 -31.68
CA ASP A 807 43.34 8.43 -32.52
C ASP A 807 43.32 9.68 -33.41
N TYR A 808 43.59 10.87 -32.85
CA TYR A 808 43.77 12.11 -33.61
C TYR A 808 44.83 11.96 -34.73
N ALA A 809 45.95 11.29 -34.46
CA ALA A 809 46.98 11.03 -35.46
C ALA A 809 46.49 10.16 -36.63
N ARG A 810 45.60 9.20 -36.34
CA ARG A 810 45.10 8.21 -37.32
C ARG A 810 43.92 8.73 -38.12
N LYS A 811 43.05 9.55 -37.52
CA LYS A 811 41.79 10.02 -38.11
C LYS A 811 41.75 11.54 -38.17
N LYS A 812 42.09 12.11 -39.33
CA LYS A 812 42.05 13.58 -39.54
C LYS A 812 40.67 14.19 -39.25
N GLN A 813 39.59 13.44 -39.47
CA GLN A 813 38.23 13.90 -39.19
C GLN A 813 37.94 14.12 -37.68
N HIS A 814 38.78 13.62 -36.78
CA HIS A 814 38.64 13.82 -35.33
C HIS A 814 39.37 15.08 -34.82
N GLU A 815 39.98 15.86 -35.73
CA GLU A 815 40.59 17.15 -35.38
C GLU A 815 39.57 18.08 -34.71
N GLY A 816 38.35 18.20 -35.26
CA GLY A 816 37.28 19.02 -34.67
C GLY A 816 36.83 18.54 -33.29
N MET A 817 36.72 17.22 -33.08
CA MET A 817 36.36 16.65 -31.77
C MET A 817 37.47 16.88 -30.73
N MET A 818 38.74 16.80 -31.14
CA MET A 818 39.89 17.05 -30.26
C MET A 818 40.00 18.54 -29.89
N LEU A 819 39.68 19.46 -30.81
CA LEU A 819 39.61 20.89 -30.53
C LEU A 819 38.50 21.19 -29.50
N GLN A 820 37.29 20.64 -29.72
CA GLN A 820 36.20 20.76 -28.75
C GLN A 820 36.58 20.23 -27.36
N PHE A 821 37.34 19.12 -27.29
CA PHE A 821 37.82 18.56 -26.03
C PHE A 821 38.77 19.50 -25.29
N ILE A 822 39.68 20.17 -25.99
CA ILE A 822 40.63 21.11 -25.38
C ILE A 822 39.92 22.40 -24.97
N GLU A 823 38.99 22.89 -25.79
CA GLU A 823 38.28 24.15 -25.58
C GLU A 823 37.09 24.02 -24.61
N TYR A 824 36.70 22.80 -24.26
CA TYR A 824 35.52 22.55 -23.43
C TYR A 824 35.57 23.30 -22.09
N THR A 825 34.76 24.32 -21.92
CA THR A 825 34.57 25.01 -20.64
C THR A 825 33.38 24.40 -19.92
N LYS A 826 33.57 24.03 -18.65
CA LYS A 826 32.47 23.59 -17.79
C LYS A 826 31.39 24.69 -17.76
N PRO A 827 30.11 24.38 -18.04
CA PRO A 827 29.04 25.35 -17.87
C PRO A 827 28.98 25.74 -16.39
N SER A 828 29.41 26.96 -16.08
CA SER A 828 29.40 27.50 -14.73
C SER A 828 27.96 27.72 -14.28
N SER A 829 27.63 27.33 -13.04
CA SER A 829 26.45 27.82 -12.36
C SER A 829 26.57 29.34 -12.25
N VAL A 830 25.85 30.07 -13.09
CA VAL A 830 25.90 31.53 -13.17
C VAL A 830 25.38 32.13 -11.87
N THR A 831 26.27 32.45 -10.92
CA THR A 831 26.05 33.59 -10.04
C THR A 831 26.25 34.85 -10.89
N LYS A 832 25.20 35.65 -11.03
CA LYS A 832 25.12 36.88 -11.86
C LYS A 832 26.06 38.04 -11.43
N ALA A 833 27.11 37.79 -10.66
CA ALA A 833 27.99 38.81 -10.12
C ALA A 833 29.42 38.63 -10.64
N GLU A 834 29.62 38.74 -11.94
CA GLU A 834 30.93 38.96 -12.60
C GLU A 834 30.66 39.16 -14.11
N LYS A 835 29.87 40.19 -14.43
CA LYS A 835 29.77 40.75 -15.78
C LYS A 835 30.33 42.16 -15.74
N GLU A 836 31.59 42.29 -15.36
CA GLU A 836 32.37 43.51 -15.58
C GLU A 836 33.85 43.20 -15.34
N GLU A 837 34.47 42.48 -16.28
CA GLU A 837 35.86 42.71 -16.70
C GLU A 837 36.14 41.89 -17.96
N GLY A 838 36.55 42.59 -19.02
CA GLY A 838 36.57 42.09 -20.38
C GLY A 838 37.75 41.19 -20.72
N LEU A 839 37.47 40.22 -21.60
CA LEU A 839 38.31 39.84 -22.75
C LEU A 839 39.83 39.67 -22.49
N THR A 840 40.24 38.81 -21.55
CA THR A 840 41.63 38.29 -21.50
C THR A 840 41.78 36.89 -20.87
N MET A 841 40.70 36.22 -20.44
CA MET A 841 40.79 35.01 -19.61
C MET A 841 40.68 33.66 -20.36
N GLU A 842 40.29 33.63 -21.65
CA GLU A 842 40.09 32.37 -22.39
C GLU A 842 41.41 31.77 -22.94
N SER A 843 42.37 32.61 -23.38
CA SER A 843 43.62 32.12 -23.98
C SER A 843 44.59 31.50 -22.97
N SER A 844 44.53 31.89 -21.69
CA SER A 844 45.38 31.35 -20.62
C SER A 844 44.95 29.94 -20.18
N ASN A 845 43.67 29.58 -20.34
CA ASN A 845 43.14 28.26 -20.01
C ASN A 845 43.56 27.20 -21.03
N VAL A 846 43.52 27.53 -22.34
CA VAL A 846 43.91 26.61 -23.42
C VAL A 846 45.40 26.26 -23.37
N GLU A 847 46.28 27.24 -23.14
CA GLU A 847 47.73 26.98 -23.02
C GLU A 847 48.04 26.07 -21.82
N GLY A 848 47.38 26.27 -20.67
CA GLY A 848 47.53 25.41 -19.50
C GLY A 848 47.04 23.98 -19.73
N ARG A 849 45.98 23.79 -20.52
CA ARG A 849 45.49 22.46 -20.92
C ARG A 849 46.44 21.76 -21.89
N LEU A 850 46.99 22.49 -22.86
CA LEU A 850 48.00 21.96 -23.78
C LEU A 850 49.25 21.50 -23.02
N GLU A 851 49.67 22.21 -21.97
CA GLU A 851 50.80 21.79 -21.13
C GLU A 851 50.49 20.49 -20.37
N ARG A 852 49.28 20.34 -19.80
CA ARG A 852 48.85 19.06 -19.20
C ARG A 852 48.85 17.90 -20.20
N LEU A 853 48.54 18.14 -21.48
CA LEU A 853 48.66 17.11 -22.52
C LEU A 853 50.12 16.72 -22.79
N LYS A 854 51.05 17.68 -22.77
CA LYS A 854 52.49 17.39 -22.91
C LYS A 854 53.01 16.58 -21.73
N GLU A 855 52.63 16.94 -20.51
CA GLU A 855 52.98 16.17 -19.30
C GLU A 855 52.51 14.72 -19.43
N ALA A 856 51.27 14.52 -19.88
CA ALA A 856 50.69 13.20 -20.08
C ALA A 856 51.35 12.36 -21.19
N CYS A 857 52.12 12.99 -22.09
CA CYS A 857 52.91 12.29 -23.10
C CYS A 857 54.16 11.61 -22.53
N GLU A 858 54.59 11.94 -21.31
CA GLU A 858 55.77 11.37 -20.63
C GLU A 858 57.02 11.37 -21.52
N GLY A 859 57.25 12.46 -22.28
CA GLY A 859 58.42 12.60 -23.14
C GLY A 859 58.39 11.82 -24.45
N ASN A 860 57.27 11.20 -24.84
CA ASN A 860 57.17 10.51 -26.14
C ASN A 860 57.21 11.50 -27.32
N PRO A 861 58.25 11.50 -28.17
CA PRO A 861 58.45 12.52 -29.21
C PRO A 861 57.36 12.48 -30.30
N SER A 862 56.80 11.29 -30.59
CA SER A 862 55.73 11.14 -31.58
C SER A 862 54.40 11.72 -31.10
N LEU A 863 54.15 11.77 -29.79
CA LEU A 863 52.95 12.38 -29.23
C LEU A 863 53.12 13.88 -29.00
N LEU A 864 54.31 14.32 -28.59
CA LEU A 864 54.63 15.75 -28.42
C LEU A 864 54.45 16.54 -29.73
N THR A 865 54.91 15.98 -30.85
CA THR A 865 54.70 16.59 -32.19
C THR A 865 53.22 16.73 -32.57
N LEU A 866 52.34 15.84 -32.08
CA LEU A 866 50.89 15.96 -32.28
C LEU A 866 50.28 17.06 -31.42
N VAL A 867 50.76 17.23 -30.18
CA VAL A 867 50.35 18.34 -29.30
C VAL A 867 50.78 19.68 -29.89
N ASP A 868 51.99 19.79 -30.45
CA ASP A 868 52.43 21.01 -31.13
C ASP A 868 51.58 21.32 -32.37
N LYS A 869 51.16 20.30 -33.11
CA LYS A 869 50.22 20.45 -34.23
C LYS A 869 48.84 20.93 -33.76
N LEU A 870 48.31 20.38 -32.66
CA LEU A 870 47.05 20.84 -32.06
C LEU A 870 47.16 22.30 -31.59
N LYS A 871 48.26 22.68 -30.93
CA LYS A 871 48.55 24.07 -30.56
C LYS A 871 48.49 25.01 -31.76
N SER A 872 49.09 24.62 -32.89
CA SER A 872 49.04 25.41 -34.12
C SER A 872 47.64 25.51 -34.74
N SER A 873 46.74 24.59 -34.41
CA SER A 873 45.36 24.54 -34.91
C SER A 873 44.42 25.35 -34.04
N CYS A 874 44.56 25.29 -32.71
CA CYS A 874 43.87 26.18 -31.76
C CYS A 874 44.22 27.67 -31.97
N LEU A 875 45.43 27.97 -32.45
CA LEU A 875 45.87 29.35 -32.74
C LEU A 875 45.37 29.89 -34.10
N LYS A 876 44.72 29.06 -34.93
CA LYS A 876 44.23 29.42 -36.28
C LYS A 876 42.72 29.64 -36.35
N GLN A 877 41.97 29.22 -35.33
CA GLN A 877 40.57 29.60 -35.10
C GLN A 877 40.54 30.97 -34.41
#